data_AF-A0A8T0AF99-F1
#
_entry.id   AF-A0A8T0AF99-F1
#
_cell.length_a   1.000
_cell.length_b   1.000
_cell.length_c   1.000
_cell.angle_alpha   90.00
_cell.angle_beta   90.00
_cell.angle_gamma   90.00
#
_symmetry.space_group_name_H-M   'P 1'
#
loop_
_entity.id
_entity.type
_entity.pdbx_description
1 polymer ?
#
loop_
_entity_poly.entity_id
_entity_poly.type
_entity_poly.pdbx_seq_one_letter_code
_entity_poly.pdbx_strand_id
1 'polypeptide(L)'
;MGTNAERKFINLRKRLDQLGYRQPLGIESLPLVEKLFSDLVHTTESLRNAKLSAGKTEKESRNLDALLEPYKTENARLVRENNELHLGLLKLKEDKDRTTRELKAFIRKLDHETSDLKFLNNQYVHKVRVLEKDSKAKSDRIQQLQEKNMQAVVQTPGGKKRPIPFRRQRMQIDELLPASHGVSSPVVAQPDDPYIADLLLVADNRIQELQQEVTALKLDLERAQGGIKHLNAQVEERDKEIERLNRALDGGRPYDVISLEAQNISNEKLIAHLNLQIEYLQETNRALEQKLDGLQQKKKTVFSEVADLSARNQELCSELTQIDQLAQQLERDKEMVLETADMELQEAMKEIQRLKRQTEELEEVISKLRHSLAEGEHEKDRLKDQLAEVQEENVKIEGLMNFLEEEKQRLQDKVERMTQDAKETVLELERMRTRHGLCAKERSPSRLDAFVKSLEEERDHYRHEAEKYRKTRGGAGSVSPSKSRSPRGRRNWPEESADTELSHALRERDELQAMLLGFEKHMEDIQMKVKLLTTERDQLSTQYQQAKEELQRVRSKSAFSPDLHQRMREEREQADTELHKVTTERDTLRERLKVAQTSALTDREQEEIRIMELENTVQLLERERADLRTQVAVLKERRVAFEDELKARSTALLQNAEETAKHKAENSALRLLQEQMENSLSDVQHRLSVKASELQAAHQQLDKLEERITELSRNGSSKKEEVAALQTAVASLDREKDVLQEAVDQKAESMVLLQDQLHKKEKMLTEVRLTITEMETSLEHVKGALSGREREIASLRRQLDQSQEELSSVSRDREIALRENRRLQDDLATMTRENQAVHREMEEALRERNELKMRVHSYITEVAKIEKIMASKEQENREMLERFRSAHMDAEERELKLQQAEGLNNSIKLELLSSDTERRHLREKVSLQEREIQEHMNALQAYEAQASSMVRATTRLEEELQSARAEKASVLADLASVRELCVKLDSSKELTTRQLAAKSMELERVTGELEDVRSEMELLKKQLASEKLTVRNLETLLSTNRQKEFQNHLSASERQSELKLLKTAWLSQTAKRQATLKRFLSCVEKCLGSRRKWTH
;
A
#
# COMPACT_ATOMS: atom_id res chain seq x y z
N MET A 1 -122.95 -27.84 18.73
CA MET A 1 -121.74 -28.61 19.12
C MET A 1 -120.54 -27.90 18.52
N GLY A 2 -119.56 -27.52 19.34
CA GLY A 2 -118.23 -27.07 18.91
C GLY A 2 -117.20 -28.01 19.53
N THR A 3 -116.16 -28.38 18.79
CA THR A 3 -115.24 -29.46 19.16
C THR A 3 -114.32 -29.06 20.33
N ASN A 4 -113.77 -30.05 21.04
CA ASN A 4 -112.86 -29.81 22.17
C ASN A 4 -111.57 -29.05 21.73
N ALA A 5 -111.17 -29.22 20.46
CA ALA A 5 -110.05 -28.48 19.86
C ALA A 5 -110.30 -26.97 19.83
N GLU A 6 -111.51 -26.50 19.49
CA GLU A 6 -111.84 -25.06 19.45
C GLU A 6 -111.70 -24.39 20.82
N ARG A 7 -112.07 -25.08 21.90
CA ARG A 7 -111.92 -24.55 23.27
C ARG A 7 -110.45 -24.43 23.68
N LYS A 8 -109.64 -25.45 23.38
CA LYS A 8 -108.18 -25.41 23.56
C LYS A 8 -107.55 -24.31 22.70
N PHE A 9 -107.99 -24.16 21.45
CA PHE A 9 -107.53 -23.13 20.54
C PHE A 9 -107.75 -21.73 21.11
N ILE A 10 -108.97 -21.40 21.53
CA ILE A 10 -109.31 -20.08 22.10
C ILE A 10 -108.50 -19.82 23.39
N ASN A 11 -108.29 -20.83 24.23
CA ASN A 11 -107.57 -20.66 25.50
C ASN A 11 -106.05 -20.49 25.29
N LEU A 12 -105.42 -21.32 24.45
CA LEU A 12 -104.00 -21.14 24.11
C LEU A 12 -103.79 -19.83 23.36
N ARG A 13 -104.70 -19.49 22.43
CA ARG A 13 -104.64 -18.24 21.67
C ARG A 13 -104.68 -17.01 22.59
N LYS A 14 -105.58 -16.97 23.57
CA LYS A 14 -105.62 -15.90 24.58
C LYS A 14 -104.30 -15.80 25.38
N ARG A 15 -103.69 -16.92 25.76
CA ARG A 15 -102.37 -16.94 26.43
C ARG A 15 -101.24 -16.43 25.52
N LEU A 16 -101.26 -16.79 24.24
CA LEU A 16 -100.30 -16.31 23.24
C LEU A 16 -100.47 -14.81 22.95
N ASP A 17 -101.70 -14.32 22.77
CA ASP A 17 -102.01 -12.89 22.61
C ASP A 17 -101.59 -12.06 23.84
N GLN A 18 -101.71 -12.62 25.06
CA GLN A 18 -101.23 -12.02 26.31
C GLN A 18 -99.71 -11.88 26.37
N LEU A 19 -98.96 -12.80 25.75
CA LEU A 19 -97.51 -12.68 25.53
C LEU A 19 -97.14 -11.96 24.23
N GLY A 20 -98.11 -11.41 23.49
CA GLY A 20 -97.90 -10.63 22.27
C GLY A 20 -97.81 -11.43 20.96
N TYR A 21 -97.90 -12.78 20.99
CA TYR A 21 -97.83 -13.64 19.81
C TYR A 21 -99.16 -13.65 19.03
N ARG A 22 -99.34 -12.64 18.16
CA ARG A 22 -100.62 -12.40 17.46
C ARG A 22 -100.75 -13.08 16.09
N GLN A 23 -99.72 -13.75 15.59
CA GLN A 23 -99.71 -14.44 14.28
C GLN A 23 -100.83 -15.48 14.18
N PRO A 24 -101.52 -15.65 13.03
CA PRO A 24 -102.63 -16.60 12.90
C PRO A 24 -102.15 -18.04 13.12
N LEU A 25 -102.90 -18.81 13.91
CA LEU A 25 -102.59 -20.19 14.28
C LEU A 25 -103.56 -21.14 13.57
N GLY A 26 -103.06 -22.23 12.97
CA GLY A 26 -103.89 -23.31 12.44
C GLY A 26 -104.35 -24.27 13.54
N ILE A 27 -105.52 -24.88 13.38
CA ILE A 27 -106.06 -25.86 14.36
C ILE A 27 -105.16 -27.09 14.45
N GLU A 28 -104.55 -27.53 13.34
CA GLU A 28 -103.61 -28.68 13.31
C GLU A 28 -102.33 -28.43 14.13
N SER A 29 -101.85 -27.18 14.18
CA SER A 29 -100.64 -26.80 14.92
C SER A 29 -100.86 -26.73 16.44
N LEU A 30 -102.11 -26.71 16.89
CA LEU A 30 -102.51 -26.45 18.27
C LEU A 30 -101.81 -27.35 19.32
N PRO A 31 -101.73 -28.69 19.18
CA PRO A 31 -101.20 -29.54 20.25
C PRO A 31 -99.69 -29.36 20.46
N LEU A 32 -98.95 -29.00 19.42
CA LEU A 32 -97.52 -28.74 19.49
C LEU A 32 -97.24 -27.40 20.20
N VAL A 33 -97.97 -26.35 19.82
CA VAL A 33 -97.80 -25.02 20.44
C VAL A 33 -98.31 -25.03 21.90
N GLU A 34 -99.33 -25.83 22.23
CA GLU A 34 -99.81 -26.01 23.61
C GLU A 34 -98.72 -26.61 24.51
N LYS A 35 -97.99 -27.62 24.02
CA LYS A 35 -96.83 -28.21 24.72
C LYS A 35 -95.67 -27.23 24.83
N LEU A 36 -95.18 -26.69 23.70
CA LEU A 36 -94.03 -25.78 23.69
C LEU A 36 -94.25 -24.54 24.58
N PHE A 37 -95.48 -24.03 24.65
CA PHE A 37 -95.84 -22.95 25.58
C PHE A 37 -95.76 -23.41 27.05
N SER A 38 -96.27 -24.61 27.37
CA SER A 38 -96.20 -25.17 28.73
C SER A 38 -94.75 -25.44 29.16
N ASP A 39 -93.93 -25.95 28.27
CA ASP A 39 -92.51 -26.23 28.51
C ASP A 39 -91.71 -24.92 28.68
N LEU A 40 -92.02 -23.88 27.91
CA LEU A 40 -91.44 -22.54 28.05
C LEU A 40 -91.83 -21.87 29.38
N VAL A 41 -93.09 -22.03 29.82
CA VAL A 41 -93.54 -21.53 31.14
C VAL A 41 -92.81 -22.28 32.26
N HIS A 42 -92.79 -23.62 32.23
CA HIS A 42 -92.10 -24.40 33.27
C HIS A 42 -90.59 -24.14 33.32
N THR A 43 -89.91 -24.00 32.18
CA THR A 43 -88.47 -23.69 32.16
C THR A 43 -88.18 -22.27 32.63
N THR A 44 -89.00 -21.27 32.29
CA THR A 44 -88.80 -19.89 32.77
C THR A 44 -89.12 -19.73 34.26
N GLU A 45 -90.15 -20.41 34.79
CA GLU A 45 -90.43 -20.46 36.23
C GLU A 45 -89.33 -21.21 36.99
N SER A 46 -88.86 -22.36 36.48
CA SER A 46 -87.76 -23.13 37.08
C SER A 46 -86.46 -22.32 37.12
N LEU A 47 -86.12 -21.62 36.02
CA LEU A 47 -84.95 -20.74 35.96
C LEU A 47 -85.07 -19.56 36.93
N ARG A 48 -86.27 -18.98 37.10
CA ARG A 48 -86.54 -17.91 38.07
C ARG A 48 -86.32 -18.41 39.50
N ASN A 49 -86.83 -19.60 39.82
CA ASN A 49 -86.66 -20.20 41.15
C ASN A 49 -85.20 -20.55 41.43
N ALA A 50 -84.48 -21.15 40.47
CA ALA A 50 -83.06 -21.45 40.58
C ALA A 50 -82.18 -20.21 40.78
N LYS A 51 -82.50 -19.10 40.10
CA LYS A 51 -81.82 -17.80 40.31
C LYS A 51 -82.11 -17.23 41.70
N LEU A 52 -83.32 -17.38 42.22
CA LEU A 52 -83.70 -16.93 43.56
C LEU A 52 -83.08 -17.78 44.68
N SER A 53 -82.89 -19.09 44.49
CA SER A 53 -82.15 -19.92 45.44
C SER A 53 -80.64 -19.61 45.43
N ALA A 54 -80.03 -19.51 44.23
CA ALA A 54 -78.62 -19.17 44.11
C ALA A 54 -78.29 -17.80 44.76
N GLY A 55 -79.13 -16.79 44.52
CA GLY A 55 -78.99 -15.46 45.13
C GLY A 55 -79.29 -15.39 46.64
N LYS A 56 -79.80 -16.46 47.25
CA LYS A 56 -79.85 -16.63 48.72
C LYS A 56 -78.58 -17.29 49.24
N THR A 57 -78.21 -18.45 48.68
CA THR A 57 -77.00 -19.19 49.10
C THR A 57 -75.73 -18.36 48.94
N GLU A 58 -75.65 -17.51 47.90
CA GLU A 58 -74.53 -16.59 47.72
C GLU A 58 -74.46 -15.51 48.83
N LYS A 59 -75.61 -14.98 49.28
CA LYS A 59 -75.66 -14.02 50.40
C LYS A 59 -75.34 -14.68 51.73
N GLU A 60 -75.85 -15.89 51.96
CA GLU A 60 -75.57 -16.68 53.15
C GLU A 60 -74.06 -17.04 53.22
N SER A 61 -73.44 -17.43 52.10
CA SER A 61 -71.99 -17.63 52.00
C SER A 61 -71.20 -16.35 52.28
N ARG A 62 -71.56 -15.22 51.66
CA ARG A 62 -70.89 -13.92 51.89
C ARG A 62 -71.00 -13.46 53.35
N ASN A 63 -72.13 -13.70 54.01
CA ASN A 63 -72.32 -13.39 55.43
C ASN A 63 -71.48 -14.30 56.34
N LEU A 64 -71.36 -15.60 56.01
CA LEU A 64 -70.49 -16.53 56.73
C LEU A 64 -69.01 -16.18 56.54
N ASP A 65 -68.58 -15.85 55.32
CA ASP A 65 -67.20 -15.40 55.09
C ASP A 65 -66.88 -14.09 55.81
N ALA A 66 -67.84 -13.14 55.89
CA ALA A 66 -67.68 -11.91 56.65
C ALA A 66 -67.56 -12.14 58.17
N LEU A 67 -68.28 -13.12 58.73
CA LEU A 67 -68.14 -13.53 60.14
C LEU A 67 -66.84 -14.32 60.40
N LEU A 68 -66.31 -15.01 59.39
CA LEU A 68 -65.07 -15.79 59.50
C LEU A 68 -63.80 -14.97 59.20
N GLU A 69 -63.89 -13.85 58.49
CA GLU A 69 -62.72 -13.00 58.17
C GLU A 69 -61.96 -12.53 59.42
N PRO A 70 -62.61 -12.00 60.48
CA PRO A 70 -61.92 -11.59 61.71
C PRO A 70 -61.19 -12.75 62.42
N TYR A 71 -61.75 -13.97 62.36
CA TYR A 71 -61.09 -15.16 62.92
C TYR A 71 -59.96 -15.70 62.02
N LYS A 72 -60.10 -15.58 60.69
CA LYS A 72 -59.01 -15.90 59.74
C LYS A 72 -57.83 -14.93 59.92
N THR A 73 -58.09 -13.64 60.11
CA THR A 73 -57.06 -12.61 60.32
C THR A 73 -56.42 -12.68 61.70
N GLU A 74 -57.17 -12.91 62.78
CA GLU A 74 -56.60 -13.12 64.11
C GLU A 74 -55.79 -14.44 64.18
N ASN A 75 -56.21 -15.53 63.52
CA ASN A 75 -55.39 -16.75 63.44
C ASN A 75 -54.08 -16.49 62.66
N ALA A 76 -54.13 -15.76 61.54
CA ALA A 76 -52.95 -15.32 60.80
C ALA A 76 -52.08 -14.27 61.54
N ARG A 77 -52.60 -13.64 62.61
CA ARG A 77 -51.84 -12.82 63.56
C ARG A 77 -51.18 -13.70 64.62
N LEU A 78 -51.94 -14.59 65.28
CA LEU A 78 -51.43 -15.50 66.30
C LEU A 78 -50.31 -16.41 65.76
N VAL A 79 -50.40 -16.86 64.50
CA VAL A 79 -49.30 -17.60 63.84
C VAL A 79 -48.05 -16.72 63.65
N ARG A 80 -48.18 -15.42 63.37
CA ARG A 80 -47.04 -14.50 63.29
C ARG A 80 -46.45 -14.20 64.66
N GLU A 81 -47.28 -13.84 65.64
CA GLU A 81 -46.85 -13.63 67.03
C GLU A 81 -46.18 -14.89 67.61
N ASN A 82 -46.67 -16.09 67.30
CA ASN A 82 -46.06 -17.36 67.70
C ASN A 82 -44.69 -17.58 67.03
N ASN A 83 -44.55 -17.31 65.72
CA ASN A 83 -43.27 -17.37 65.01
C ASN A 83 -42.26 -16.33 65.52
N GLU A 84 -42.72 -15.12 65.84
CA GLU A 84 -41.92 -14.04 66.40
C GLU A 84 -41.46 -14.35 67.84
N LEU A 85 -42.32 -14.95 68.66
CA LEU A 85 -41.97 -15.49 69.97
C LEU A 85 -40.98 -16.65 69.87
N HIS A 86 -41.12 -17.55 68.88
CA HIS A 86 -40.13 -18.60 68.61
C HIS A 86 -38.77 -18.01 68.21
N LEU A 87 -38.73 -16.99 67.36
CA LEU A 87 -37.52 -16.23 67.01
C LEU A 87 -36.92 -15.51 68.23
N GLY A 88 -37.76 -14.93 69.10
CA GLY A 88 -37.35 -14.29 70.35
C GLY A 88 -36.73 -15.29 71.33
N LEU A 89 -37.35 -16.44 71.52
CA LEU A 89 -36.80 -17.55 72.32
C LEU A 89 -35.48 -18.08 71.76
N LEU A 90 -35.32 -18.11 70.43
CA LEU A 90 -34.09 -18.56 69.78
C LEU A 90 -32.94 -17.57 70.02
N LYS A 91 -33.19 -16.26 69.87
CA LYS A 91 -32.24 -15.19 70.24
C LYS A 91 -31.89 -15.22 71.73
N LEU A 92 -32.89 -15.33 72.61
CA LEU A 92 -32.68 -15.35 74.06
C LEU A 92 -31.92 -16.62 74.51
N LYS A 93 -32.08 -17.74 73.79
CA LYS A 93 -31.22 -18.91 73.93
C LYS A 93 -29.79 -18.63 73.44
N GLU A 94 -29.59 -18.01 72.28
CA GLU A 94 -28.25 -17.63 71.81
C GLU A 94 -27.54 -16.69 72.79
N ASP A 95 -28.22 -15.69 73.35
CA ASP A 95 -27.66 -14.75 74.33
C ASP A 95 -27.40 -15.43 75.69
N LYS A 96 -28.23 -16.40 76.10
CA LYS A 96 -27.90 -17.31 77.20
C LYS A 96 -26.65 -18.13 76.87
N ASP A 97 -26.50 -18.63 75.65
CA ASP A 97 -25.33 -19.43 75.24
C ASP A 97 -24.07 -18.56 75.04
N ARG A 98 -24.21 -17.25 74.76
CA ARG A 98 -23.12 -16.23 74.78
C ARG A 98 -22.66 -15.92 76.21
N THR A 99 -23.57 -15.47 77.07
CA THR A 99 -23.28 -15.18 78.49
C THR A 99 -22.78 -16.43 79.23
N THR A 100 -23.32 -17.61 78.92
CA THR A 100 -22.75 -18.87 79.38
C THR A 100 -21.32 -19.02 78.89
N ARG A 101 -21.02 -18.87 77.58
CA ARG A 101 -19.64 -18.95 77.03
C ARG A 101 -18.65 -17.97 77.67
N GLU A 102 -19.11 -16.79 78.07
CA GLU A 102 -18.30 -15.80 78.79
C GLU A 102 -17.99 -16.27 80.22
N LEU A 103 -18.98 -16.79 80.95
CA LEU A 103 -18.79 -17.42 82.26
C LEU A 103 -17.92 -18.70 82.15
N LYS A 104 -18.10 -19.52 81.09
CA LYS A 104 -17.23 -20.67 80.73
C LYS A 104 -15.77 -20.26 80.57
N ALA A 105 -15.50 -19.03 80.13
CA ALA A 105 -14.15 -18.48 79.98
C ALA A 105 -13.64 -17.83 81.28
N PHE A 106 -14.50 -17.14 82.04
CA PHE A 106 -14.14 -16.52 83.31
C PHE A 106 -13.78 -17.55 84.39
N ILE A 107 -14.58 -18.63 84.50
CA ILE A 107 -14.29 -19.78 85.37
C ILE A 107 -12.91 -20.36 85.05
N ARG A 108 -12.59 -20.56 83.76
CA ARG A 108 -11.26 -21.06 83.35
C ARG A 108 -10.11 -20.14 83.73
N LYS A 109 -10.27 -18.81 83.65
CA LYS A 109 -9.25 -17.86 84.12
C LYS A 109 -9.01 -18.05 85.62
N LEU A 110 -10.09 -18.07 86.41
CA LEU A 110 -10.01 -18.33 87.85
C LEU A 110 -9.43 -19.72 88.18
N ASP A 111 -9.70 -20.76 87.39
CA ASP A 111 -9.13 -22.10 87.58
C ASP A 111 -7.63 -22.14 87.23
N HIS A 112 -7.17 -21.39 86.23
CA HIS A 112 -5.75 -21.21 85.92
C HIS A 112 -5.05 -20.41 87.01
N GLU A 113 -5.57 -19.24 87.39
CA GLU A 113 -5.06 -18.42 88.50
C GLU A 113 -5.03 -19.21 89.82
N THR A 114 -6.07 -20.01 90.10
CA THR A 114 -6.12 -20.90 91.26
C THR A 114 -5.11 -22.04 91.17
N SER A 115 -4.78 -22.52 89.96
CA SER A 115 -3.75 -23.55 89.75
C SER A 115 -2.34 -22.98 89.91
N ASP A 116 -2.10 -21.75 89.43
CA ASP A 116 -0.85 -21.01 89.62
C ASP A 116 -0.65 -20.67 91.11
N LEU A 117 -1.70 -20.22 91.80
CA LEU A 117 -1.67 -20.00 93.25
C LEU A 117 -1.46 -21.31 94.03
N LYS A 118 -2.02 -22.45 93.60
CA LYS A 118 -1.73 -23.77 94.17
C LYS A 118 -0.28 -24.21 93.91
N PHE A 119 0.27 -23.94 92.73
CA PHE A 119 1.67 -24.24 92.40
C PHE A 119 2.62 -23.39 93.25
N LEU A 120 2.36 -22.09 93.34
CA LEU A 120 3.11 -21.14 94.18
C LEU A 120 3.01 -21.50 95.67
N ASN A 121 1.82 -21.86 96.16
CA ASN A 121 1.62 -22.33 97.53
C ASN A 121 2.40 -23.64 97.79
N ASN A 122 2.34 -24.62 96.89
CA ASN A 122 3.15 -25.84 96.98
C ASN A 122 4.67 -25.54 96.96
N GLN A 123 5.12 -24.56 96.18
CA GLN A 123 6.51 -24.11 96.18
C GLN A 123 6.89 -23.47 97.52
N TYR A 124 6.04 -22.62 98.10
CA TYR A 124 6.24 -22.08 99.44
C TYR A 124 6.20 -23.15 100.54
N VAL A 125 5.28 -24.11 100.48
CA VAL A 125 5.22 -25.27 101.41
C VAL A 125 6.48 -26.13 101.28
N HIS A 126 7.00 -26.35 100.07
CA HIS A 126 8.29 -27.03 99.90
C HIS A 126 9.45 -26.21 100.49
N LYS A 127 9.47 -24.88 100.28
CA LYS A 127 10.46 -23.97 100.85
C LYS A 127 10.41 -23.96 102.38
N VAL A 128 9.21 -23.93 102.97
CA VAL A 128 8.98 -24.07 104.41
C VAL A 128 9.50 -25.42 104.89
N ARG A 129 9.13 -26.55 104.25
CA ARG A 129 9.64 -27.89 104.63
C ARG A 129 11.17 -28.03 104.54
N VAL A 130 11.81 -27.33 103.61
CA VAL A 130 13.29 -27.25 103.54
C VAL A 130 13.83 -26.43 104.71
N LEU A 131 13.26 -25.26 104.99
CA LEU A 131 13.64 -24.42 106.12
C LEU A 131 13.35 -25.09 107.49
N GLU A 132 12.30 -25.91 107.60
CA GLU A 132 12.00 -26.75 108.77
C GLU A 132 13.01 -27.87 108.95
N LYS A 133 13.43 -28.53 107.85
CA LYS A 133 14.51 -29.53 107.88
C LYS A 133 15.85 -28.90 108.28
N ASP A 134 16.19 -27.74 107.72
CA ASP A 134 17.39 -26.99 108.07
C ASP A 134 17.34 -26.46 109.52
N SER A 135 16.18 -25.96 109.95
CA SER A 135 15.94 -25.50 111.32
C SER A 135 16.09 -26.67 112.28
N LYS A 136 15.45 -27.81 112.01
CA LYS A 136 15.62 -29.04 112.80
C LYS A 136 17.06 -29.53 112.78
N ALA A 137 17.76 -29.54 111.65
CA ALA A 137 19.16 -29.93 111.58
C ALA A 137 20.06 -28.98 112.41
N LYS A 138 19.72 -27.68 112.46
CA LYS A 138 20.36 -26.70 113.35
C LYS A 138 20.01 -26.95 114.82
N SER A 139 18.75 -27.27 115.15
CA SER A 139 18.32 -27.64 116.52
C SER A 139 18.98 -28.93 117.00
N ASP A 140 18.99 -29.99 116.19
CA ASP A 140 19.65 -31.26 116.46
C ASP A 140 21.17 -31.03 116.61
N ARG A 141 21.77 -30.12 115.83
CA ARG A 141 23.18 -29.73 115.96
C ARG A 141 23.46 -28.92 117.22
N ILE A 142 22.58 -28.00 117.61
CA ILE A 142 22.63 -27.26 118.88
C ILE A 142 22.51 -28.25 120.04
N GLN A 143 21.60 -29.22 119.95
CA GLN A 143 21.43 -30.26 120.97
C GLN A 143 22.65 -31.17 121.06
N GLN A 144 23.25 -31.60 119.95
CA GLN A 144 24.53 -32.32 119.95
C GLN A 144 25.67 -31.50 120.57
N LEU A 145 25.72 -30.19 120.33
CA LEU A 145 26.71 -29.30 120.92
C LEU A 145 26.47 -29.12 122.43
N GLN A 146 25.21 -29.00 122.87
CA GLN A 146 24.83 -28.98 124.28
C GLN A 146 25.15 -30.31 124.97
N GLU A 147 24.85 -31.46 124.36
CA GLU A 147 25.14 -32.79 124.91
C GLU A 147 26.65 -33.06 125.02
N LYS A 148 27.46 -32.52 124.10
CA LYS A 148 28.93 -32.52 124.22
C LYS A 148 29.44 -31.55 125.30
N ASN A 149 28.77 -30.42 125.51
CA ASN A 149 29.07 -29.50 126.61
C ASN A 149 28.75 -30.12 127.98
N MET A 150 27.64 -30.87 128.07
CA MET A 150 27.22 -31.65 129.24
C MET A 150 28.18 -32.81 129.61
N GLN A 151 29.23 -33.05 128.84
CA GLN A 151 30.28 -34.05 129.12
C GLN A 151 31.60 -33.43 129.61
N ALA A 152 31.60 -32.14 130.00
CA ALA A 152 32.73 -31.47 130.65
C ALA A 152 32.97 -31.98 132.09
N VAL A 153 33.60 -33.16 132.22
CA VAL A 153 33.95 -33.76 133.52
C VAL A 153 35.19 -33.10 134.12
N VAL A 154 34.99 -32.11 134.99
CA VAL A 154 36.05 -31.57 135.86
C VAL A 154 36.37 -32.62 136.93
N GLN A 155 37.54 -33.27 136.82
CA GLN A 155 38.04 -34.17 137.86
C GLN A 155 38.69 -33.38 139.00
N THR A 156 38.24 -33.64 140.24
CA THR A 156 38.98 -33.26 141.46
C THR A 156 39.33 -34.53 142.27
N PRO A 157 40.52 -34.62 142.91
CA PRO A 157 40.97 -35.88 143.50
C PRO A 157 40.24 -36.18 144.83
N GLY A 158 39.15 -36.97 144.78
CA GLY A 158 38.22 -37.08 145.92
C GLY A 158 37.49 -38.41 146.13
N GLY A 159 37.76 -39.46 145.36
CA GLY A 159 37.46 -40.87 145.71
C GLY A 159 36.00 -41.31 145.93
N LYS A 160 34.98 -40.44 145.86
CA LYS A 160 33.56 -40.80 146.11
C LYS A 160 32.66 -40.37 144.94
N LYS A 161 32.23 -41.34 144.13
CA LYS A 161 31.27 -41.14 143.03
C LYS A 161 29.88 -40.78 143.57
N ARG A 162 29.58 -39.48 143.70
CA ARG A 162 28.20 -38.97 143.83
C ARG A 162 27.71 -38.56 142.43
N PRO A 163 26.60 -39.11 141.91
CA PRO A 163 25.94 -38.54 140.75
C PRO A 163 25.30 -37.20 141.19
N ILE A 164 25.93 -36.08 140.85
CA ILE A 164 25.33 -34.77 141.05
C ILE A 164 24.11 -34.68 140.12
N PRO A 165 22.90 -34.37 140.62
CA PRO A 165 21.75 -34.23 139.75
C PRO A 165 21.96 -33.01 138.85
N PHE A 166 22.18 -33.24 137.55
CA PHE A 166 22.02 -32.20 136.54
C PHE A 166 20.53 -31.87 136.41
N ARG A 167 20.05 -31.07 137.36
CA ARG A 167 18.74 -30.42 137.35
C ARG A 167 18.71 -29.55 136.09
N ARG A 168 18.21 -30.09 134.98
CA ARG A 168 17.86 -29.29 133.80
C ARG A 168 16.99 -28.15 134.32
N GLN A 169 17.50 -26.94 134.22
CA GLN A 169 16.81 -25.74 134.67
C GLN A 169 15.64 -25.50 133.71
N ARG A 170 14.53 -26.19 133.95
CA ARG A 170 13.24 -25.83 133.37
C ARG A 170 12.98 -24.40 133.83
N MET A 171 13.09 -23.47 132.89
CA MET A 171 12.58 -22.13 133.07
C MET A 171 11.06 -22.25 133.02
N GLN A 172 10.46 -22.53 134.17
CA GLN A 172 9.04 -22.26 134.37
C GLN A 172 8.89 -20.74 134.28
N ILE A 173 8.29 -20.27 133.20
CA ILE A 173 7.85 -18.87 133.06
C ILE A 173 6.49 -18.80 133.75
N ASP A 174 6.50 -18.96 135.07
CA ASP A 174 5.34 -18.72 135.91
C ASP A 174 5.29 -17.20 136.18
N GLU A 175 4.55 -16.51 135.32
CA GLU A 175 4.17 -15.08 135.36
C GLU A 175 5.21 -14.03 134.92
N LEU A 176 4.68 -12.81 134.66
CA LEU A 176 5.16 -11.60 133.96
C LEU A 176 4.61 -11.47 132.52
N LEU A 177 3.91 -10.39 132.15
CA LEU A 177 3.81 -9.07 132.80
C LEU A 177 2.41 -8.74 133.39
N PRO A 178 2.35 -8.00 134.51
CA PRO A 178 1.13 -7.33 134.97
C PRO A 178 0.88 -6.02 134.21
N ALA A 179 -0.33 -5.47 134.31
CA ALA A 179 -0.65 -4.16 133.76
C ALA A 179 0.00 -3.03 134.57
N SER A 180 0.55 -2.01 133.91
CA SER A 180 0.94 -0.74 134.54
C SER A 180 0.79 0.44 133.58
N HIS A 181 0.27 1.55 134.11
CA HIS A 181 0.47 2.88 133.54
C HIS A 181 1.90 3.39 133.85
N GLY A 182 2.29 4.52 133.26
CA GLY A 182 3.21 5.46 133.93
C GLY A 182 4.70 5.38 133.57
N VAL A 183 5.07 6.11 132.51
CA VAL A 183 6.24 7.02 132.41
C VAL A 183 7.39 6.82 133.42
N SER A 184 8.57 6.37 132.95
CA SER A 184 9.84 7.13 133.08
C SER A 184 11.00 6.45 132.32
N SER A 185 11.88 7.27 131.73
CA SER A 185 13.21 6.90 131.19
C SER A 185 14.24 6.69 132.36
N PRO A 186 15.50 6.19 132.17
CA PRO A 186 16.43 6.56 131.08
C PRO A 186 17.32 5.48 130.41
N VAL A 187 17.50 5.66 129.09
CA VAL A 187 18.77 5.69 128.31
C VAL A 187 19.98 4.84 128.76
N VAL A 188 20.42 3.90 127.89
CA VAL A 188 21.75 3.90 127.21
C VAL A 188 21.70 2.91 126.01
N ALA A 189 22.47 3.19 124.95
CA ALA A 189 22.26 2.71 123.59
C ALA A 189 22.90 1.36 123.19
N GLN A 190 22.26 0.66 122.23
CA GLN A 190 22.82 0.10 120.96
C GLN A 190 21.97 -1.10 120.44
N PRO A 191 21.95 -1.39 119.13
CA PRO A 191 22.10 -0.53 117.93
C PRO A 191 20.83 -0.56 117.05
N ASP A 192 20.84 0.13 115.90
CA ASP A 192 19.66 0.24 115.02
C ASP A 192 19.25 -1.07 114.32
N ASP A 193 17.97 -1.45 114.43
CA ASP A 193 17.33 -2.55 113.69
C ASP A 193 16.53 -1.97 112.51
N PRO A 194 16.81 -2.37 111.24
CA PRO A 194 16.12 -1.85 110.06
C PRO A 194 14.61 -2.15 109.95
N TYR A 195 14.01 -2.94 110.86
CA TYR A 195 12.60 -3.34 110.77
C TYR A 195 11.66 -2.68 111.81
N ILE A 196 12.01 -1.48 112.30
CA ILE A 196 11.00 -0.59 112.91
C ILE A 196 10.27 0.15 111.79
N ALA A 197 9.30 -0.51 111.17
CA ALA A 197 8.33 0.15 110.31
C ALA A 197 7.51 1.13 111.17
N ASP A 198 7.55 2.42 110.84
CA ASP A 198 6.86 3.46 111.63
C ASP A 198 5.36 3.15 111.69
N LEU A 199 4.86 2.91 112.90
CA LEU A 199 3.53 2.34 113.12
C LEU A 199 2.42 3.28 112.65
N LEU A 200 2.70 4.59 112.62
CA LEU A 200 1.82 5.60 112.03
C LEU A 200 1.72 5.43 110.51
N LEU A 201 2.83 5.20 109.83
CA LEU A 201 2.88 5.05 108.36
C LEU A 201 2.21 3.74 107.92
N VAL A 202 2.33 2.67 108.71
CA VAL A 202 1.57 1.43 108.52
C VAL A 202 0.07 1.65 108.77
N ALA A 203 -0.30 2.41 109.81
CA ALA A 203 -1.70 2.73 110.11
C ALA A 203 -2.33 3.62 109.03
N ASP A 204 -1.65 4.66 108.56
CA ASP A 204 -2.12 5.57 107.52
C ASP A 204 -2.28 4.87 106.17
N ASN A 205 -1.34 4.00 105.79
CA ASN A 205 -1.50 3.13 104.63
C ASN A 205 -2.73 2.23 104.78
N ARG A 206 -2.92 1.59 105.94
CA ARG A 206 -4.11 0.75 106.17
C ARG A 206 -5.42 1.54 106.21
N ILE A 207 -5.38 2.80 106.66
CA ILE A 207 -6.52 3.73 106.60
C ILE A 207 -6.84 4.11 105.15
N GLN A 208 -5.83 4.37 104.31
CA GLN A 208 -6.03 4.60 102.87
C GLN A 208 -6.57 3.36 102.15
N GLU A 209 -6.05 2.17 102.44
CA GLU A 209 -6.59 0.89 101.94
C GLU A 209 -8.07 0.75 102.33
N LEU A 210 -8.41 0.91 103.61
CA LEU A 210 -9.79 0.83 104.09
C LEU A 210 -10.71 1.91 103.49
N GLN A 211 -10.21 3.11 103.19
CA GLN A 211 -10.97 4.15 102.49
C GLN A 211 -11.19 3.80 101.01
N GLN A 212 -10.23 3.15 100.35
CA GLN A 212 -10.37 2.63 99.00
C GLN A 212 -11.32 1.42 98.95
N GLU A 213 -11.23 0.49 99.90
CA GLU A 213 -12.19 -0.61 100.10
C GLU A 213 -13.62 -0.05 100.30
N VAL A 214 -13.80 0.96 101.17
CA VAL A 214 -15.11 1.59 101.43
C VAL A 214 -15.66 2.36 100.22
N THR A 215 -14.82 2.98 99.39
CA THR A 215 -15.30 3.66 98.18
C THR A 215 -15.64 2.67 97.07
N ALA A 216 -14.86 1.60 96.90
CA ALA A 216 -15.20 0.49 95.99
C ALA A 216 -16.53 -0.18 96.39
N LEU A 217 -16.69 -0.54 97.66
CA LEU A 217 -17.92 -1.17 98.18
C LEU A 217 -19.16 -0.28 98.04
N LYS A 218 -19.03 1.05 98.12
CA LYS A 218 -20.13 1.98 97.81
C LYS A 218 -20.50 1.96 96.33
N LEU A 219 -19.51 1.97 95.44
CA LEU A 219 -19.71 1.91 94.00
C LEU A 219 -20.36 0.58 93.57
N ASP A 220 -19.96 -0.53 94.20
CA ASP A 220 -20.58 -1.84 93.97
C ASP A 220 -21.97 -1.97 94.60
N LEU A 221 -22.24 -1.31 95.73
CA LEU A 221 -23.59 -1.19 96.27
C LEU A 221 -24.52 -0.39 95.33
N GLU A 222 -24.04 0.70 94.75
CA GLU A 222 -24.79 1.50 93.77
C GLU A 222 -25.05 0.71 92.47
N ARG A 223 -24.05 -0.02 91.96
CA ARG A 223 -24.20 -0.97 90.83
C ARG A 223 -25.24 -2.05 91.14
N ALA A 224 -25.17 -2.67 92.32
CA ALA A 224 -26.12 -3.69 92.75
C ALA A 224 -27.55 -3.13 92.89
N GLN A 225 -27.71 -1.92 93.45
CA GLN A 225 -29.00 -1.24 93.51
C GLN A 225 -29.55 -0.87 92.12
N GLY A 226 -28.67 -0.51 91.17
CA GLY A 226 -29.04 -0.34 89.76
C GLY A 226 -29.54 -1.64 89.13
N GLY A 227 -28.83 -2.75 89.35
CA GLY A 227 -29.24 -4.09 88.91
C GLY A 227 -30.58 -4.52 89.51
N ILE A 228 -30.79 -4.33 90.81
CA ILE A 228 -32.06 -4.62 91.49
C ILE A 228 -33.21 -3.78 90.93
N LYS A 229 -33.00 -2.48 90.68
CA LYS A 229 -34.02 -1.62 90.03
C LYS A 229 -34.37 -2.11 88.62
N HIS A 230 -33.38 -2.54 87.84
CA HIS A 230 -33.62 -3.08 86.50
C HIS A 230 -34.36 -4.42 86.53
N LEU A 231 -33.99 -5.33 87.44
CA LEU A 231 -34.68 -6.61 87.63
C LEU A 231 -36.12 -6.41 88.14
N ASN A 232 -36.36 -5.48 89.06
CA ASN A 232 -37.71 -5.15 89.52
C ASN A 232 -38.58 -4.59 88.38
N ALA A 233 -38.02 -3.75 87.50
CA ALA A 233 -38.74 -3.27 86.31
C ALA A 233 -39.09 -4.43 85.34
N GLN A 234 -38.16 -5.36 85.11
CA GLN A 234 -38.45 -6.57 84.33
C GLN A 234 -39.52 -7.47 84.99
N VAL A 235 -39.52 -7.60 86.32
CA VAL A 235 -40.57 -8.33 87.04
C VAL A 235 -41.92 -7.65 86.89
N GLU A 236 -41.99 -6.32 87.07
CA GLU A 236 -43.23 -5.56 86.83
C GLU A 236 -43.76 -5.70 85.39
N GLU A 237 -42.90 -5.68 84.37
CA GLU A 237 -43.30 -5.90 82.97
C GLU A 237 -43.82 -7.32 82.75
N ARG A 238 -43.19 -8.32 83.38
CA ARG A 238 -43.65 -9.72 83.33
C ARG A 238 -44.97 -9.92 84.05
N ASP A 239 -45.19 -9.28 85.20
CA ASP A 239 -46.45 -9.38 85.95
C ASP A 239 -47.60 -8.69 85.20
N LYS A 240 -47.34 -7.56 84.53
CA LYS A 240 -48.31 -6.91 83.62
C LYS A 240 -48.68 -7.80 82.43
N GLU A 241 -47.71 -8.55 81.88
CA GLU A 241 -47.98 -9.54 80.82
C GLU A 241 -48.70 -10.79 81.34
N ILE A 242 -48.41 -11.24 82.56
CA ILE A 242 -49.14 -12.33 83.23
C ILE A 242 -50.60 -11.92 83.47
N GLU A 243 -50.86 -10.68 83.89
CA GLU A 243 -52.24 -10.14 83.94
C GLU A 243 -52.91 -10.12 82.56
N ARG A 244 -52.20 -9.72 81.50
CA ARG A 244 -52.73 -9.72 80.13
C ARG A 244 -53.10 -11.13 79.66
N LEU A 245 -52.23 -12.11 79.90
CA LEU A 245 -52.44 -13.50 79.52
C LEU A 245 -53.56 -14.15 80.33
N ASN A 246 -53.65 -13.90 81.64
CA ASN A 246 -54.76 -14.37 82.47
C ASN A 246 -56.11 -13.82 81.97
N ARG A 247 -56.19 -12.52 81.65
CA ARG A 247 -57.40 -11.90 81.03
C ARG A 247 -57.73 -12.44 79.64
N ALA A 248 -56.77 -13.05 78.94
CA ALA A 248 -57.00 -13.69 77.64
C ALA A 248 -57.42 -15.17 77.75
N LEU A 249 -57.17 -15.82 78.89
CA LEU A 249 -57.56 -17.20 79.16
C LEU A 249 -59.00 -17.32 79.67
N ASP A 250 -59.51 -16.32 80.39
CA ASP A 250 -60.91 -16.29 80.83
C ASP A 250 -61.86 -15.96 79.66
N GLY A 251 -62.53 -17.00 79.14
CA GLY A 251 -63.69 -16.88 78.23
C GLY A 251 -63.40 -16.58 76.75
N GLY A 252 -62.21 -16.10 76.41
CA GLY A 252 -61.82 -15.74 75.05
C GLY A 252 -62.33 -14.36 74.59
N ARG A 253 -61.80 -13.84 73.47
CA ARG A 253 -62.09 -12.47 73.03
C ARG A 253 -63.50 -12.34 72.42
N PRO A 254 -64.32 -11.34 72.84
CA PRO A 254 -65.62 -11.07 72.23
C PRO A 254 -65.50 -10.63 70.77
N TYR A 255 -66.46 -11.04 69.93
CA TYR A 255 -66.49 -10.71 68.50
C TYR A 255 -66.38 -9.21 68.22
N ASP A 256 -67.07 -8.37 69.00
CA ASP A 256 -67.06 -6.91 68.80
C ASP A 256 -65.66 -6.30 69.01
N VAL A 257 -64.88 -6.86 69.95
CA VAL A 257 -63.48 -6.45 70.19
C VAL A 257 -62.59 -6.91 69.02
N ILE A 258 -62.76 -8.15 68.55
CA ILE A 258 -62.02 -8.66 67.38
C ILE A 258 -62.40 -7.86 66.12
N SER A 259 -63.65 -7.46 65.95
CA SER A 259 -64.12 -6.64 64.82
C SER A 259 -63.58 -5.22 64.88
N LEU A 260 -63.45 -4.62 66.07
CA LEU A 260 -62.82 -3.31 66.26
C LEU A 260 -61.30 -3.37 66.12
N GLU A 261 -60.64 -4.45 66.57
CA GLU A 261 -59.23 -4.71 66.30
C GLU A 261 -59.00 -4.93 64.80
N ALA A 262 -59.84 -5.70 64.09
CA ALA A 262 -59.75 -5.89 62.65
C ALA A 262 -59.98 -4.57 61.87
N GLN A 263 -60.92 -3.73 62.31
CA GLN A 263 -61.13 -2.41 61.71
C GLN A 263 -59.93 -1.47 62.01
N ASN A 264 -59.38 -1.48 63.22
CA ASN A 264 -58.16 -0.74 63.53
C ASN A 264 -56.95 -1.26 62.75
N ILE A 265 -56.80 -2.57 62.54
CA ILE A 265 -55.78 -3.16 61.66
C ILE A 265 -56.01 -2.72 60.20
N SER A 266 -57.26 -2.50 59.77
CA SER A 266 -57.54 -1.90 58.44
C SER A 266 -57.16 -0.42 58.37
N ASN A 267 -57.37 0.34 59.45
CA ASN A 267 -56.92 1.73 59.58
C ASN A 267 -55.39 1.83 59.67
N GLU A 268 -54.72 0.92 60.38
CA GLU A 268 -53.27 0.79 60.46
C GLU A 268 -52.67 0.37 59.11
N LYS A 269 -53.32 -0.52 58.35
CA LYS A 269 -52.93 -0.83 56.96
C LYS A 269 -53.08 0.40 56.06
N LEU A 270 -54.12 1.22 56.25
CA LEU A 270 -54.29 2.47 55.52
C LEU A 270 -53.23 3.52 55.92
N ILE A 271 -52.94 3.67 57.21
CA ILE A 271 -51.88 4.53 57.74
C ILE A 271 -50.51 4.05 57.27
N ALA A 272 -50.24 2.74 57.26
CA ALA A 272 -49.02 2.16 56.73
C ALA A 272 -48.90 2.35 55.21
N HIS A 273 -50.00 2.28 54.46
CA HIS A 273 -50.00 2.58 53.03
C HIS A 273 -49.77 4.08 52.75
N LEU A 274 -50.38 4.96 53.54
CA LEU A 274 -50.14 6.41 53.50
C LEU A 274 -48.72 6.76 53.94
N ASN A 275 -48.17 6.08 54.94
CA ASN A 275 -46.78 6.23 55.37
C ASN A 275 -45.82 5.71 54.30
N LEU A 276 -46.08 4.57 53.66
CA LEU A 276 -45.31 4.08 52.52
C LEU A 276 -45.40 5.03 51.32
N GLN A 277 -46.55 5.70 51.13
CA GLN A 277 -46.71 6.75 50.12
C GLN A 277 -45.95 8.03 50.51
N ILE A 278 -45.90 8.40 51.78
CA ILE A 278 -45.10 9.51 52.31
C ILE A 278 -43.61 9.18 52.23
N GLU A 279 -43.19 7.94 52.52
CA GLU A 279 -41.83 7.45 52.35
C GLU A 279 -41.45 7.46 50.88
N TYR A 280 -42.30 6.98 49.97
CA TYR A 280 -42.08 7.08 48.53
C TYR A 280 -42.01 8.54 48.06
N LEU A 281 -42.81 9.46 48.62
CA LEU A 281 -42.73 10.89 48.34
C LEU A 281 -41.47 11.52 48.96
N GLN A 282 -40.98 11.04 50.09
CA GLN A 282 -39.71 11.46 50.69
C GLN A 282 -38.50 10.86 49.97
N GLU A 283 -38.57 9.65 49.45
CA GLU A 283 -37.53 9.03 48.62
C GLU A 283 -37.49 9.65 47.23
N THR A 284 -38.64 9.94 46.62
CA THR A 284 -38.67 10.70 45.36
C THR A 284 -38.23 12.15 45.56
N ASN A 285 -38.59 12.81 46.68
CA ASN A 285 -38.02 14.11 47.03
C ASN A 285 -36.50 14.02 47.28
N ARG A 286 -36.00 13.09 48.10
CA ARG A 286 -34.55 12.87 48.32
C ARG A 286 -33.82 12.53 47.03
N ALA A 287 -34.43 11.77 46.12
CA ALA A 287 -33.87 11.47 44.81
C ALA A 287 -33.92 12.66 43.85
N LEU A 288 -34.89 13.57 44.00
CA LEU A 288 -34.94 14.85 43.29
C LEU A 288 -33.93 15.85 43.87
N GLU A 289 -33.75 15.90 45.19
CA GLU A 289 -32.70 16.64 45.90
C GLU A 289 -31.32 16.14 45.49
N GLN A 290 -31.05 14.83 45.55
CA GLN A 290 -29.81 14.22 45.06
C GLN A 290 -29.59 14.43 43.56
N LYS A 291 -30.65 14.45 42.73
CA LYS A 291 -30.54 14.84 41.31
C LYS A 291 -30.26 16.33 41.16
N LEU A 292 -30.81 17.19 42.01
CA LEU A 292 -30.64 18.64 41.95
C LEU A 292 -29.26 19.04 42.46
N ASP A 293 -28.78 18.43 43.55
CA ASP A 293 -27.39 18.52 44.03
C ASP A 293 -26.42 17.90 43.03
N GLY A 294 -26.76 16.75 42.43
CA GLY A 294 -25.99 16.15 41.34
C GLY A 294 -25.94 17.03 40.09
N LEU A 295 -27.01 17.77 39.79
CA LEU A 295 -27.05 18.78 38.73
C LEU A 295 -26.32 20.08 39.14
N GLN A 296 -26.30 20.46 40.41
CA GLN A 296 -25.48 21.56 40.91
C GLN A 296 -23.99 21.21 40.91
N GLN A 297 -23.63 19.98 41.26
CA GLN A 297 -22.27 19.46 41.16
C GLN A 297 -21.85 19.38 39.70
N LYS A 298 -22.66 18.79 38.80
CA LYS A 298 -22.42 18.84 37.35
C LYS A 298 -22.37 20.26 36.80
N LYS A 299 -23.17 21.20 37.31
CA LYS A 299 -23.07 22.62 36.95
C LYS A 299 -21.75 23.22 37.43
N LYS A 300 -21.23 22.83 38.60
CA LYS A 300 -19.91 23.25 39.10
C LYS A 300 -18.77 22.62 38.32
N THR A 301 -18.83 21.32 37.98
CA THR A 301 -17.79 20.69 37.13
C THR A 301 -17.84 21.22 35.72
N VAL A 302 -19.02 21.36 35.09
CA VAL A 302 -19.14 22.01 33.77
C VAL A 302 -18.70 23.48 33.83
N PHE A 303 -18.88 24.18 34.94
CA PHE A 303 -18.36 25.55 35.08
C PHE A 303 -16.84 25.59 35.27
N SER A 304 -16.22 24.64 35.99
CA SER A 304 -14.76 24.52 36.02
C SER A 304 -14.22 24.04 34.68
N GLU A 305 -14.80 23.01 34.06
CA GLU A 305 -14.45 22.54 32.71
C GLU A 305 -14.57 23.66 31.68
N VAL A 306 -15.60 24.52 31.74
CA VAL A 306 -15.71 25.71 30.87
C VAL A 306 -14.68 26.79 31.23
N ALA A 307 -14.33 26.96 32.51
CA ALA A 307 -13.26 27.88 32.91
C ALA A 307 -11.88 27.37 32.44
N ASP A 308 -11.57 26.09 32.64
CA ASP A 308 -10.35 25.39 32.23
C ASP A 308 -10.24 25.33 30.70
N LEU A 309 -11.35 25.09 29.99
CA LEU A 309 -11.40 25.21 28.52
C LEU A 309 -11.28 26.66 28.05
N SER A 310 -11.78 27.65 28.80
CA SER A 310 -11.58 29.07 28.46
C SER A 310 -10.13 29.51 28.67
N ALA A 311 -9.49 29.03 29.74
CA ALA A 311 -8.07 29.23 30.01
C ALA A 311 -7.23 28.53 28.95
N ARG A 312 -7.51 27.25 28.63
CA ARG A 312 -6.79 26.53 27.58
C ARG A 312 -7.06 27.09 26.19
N ASN A 313 -8.24 27.65 25.91
CA ASN A 313 -8.48 28.40 24.67
C ASN A 313 -7.71 29.74 24.67
N GLN A 314 -7.54 30.40 25.80
CA GLN A 314 -6.72 31.61 25.90
C GLN A 314 -5.22 31.29 25.75
N GLU A 315 -4.75 30.18 26.32
CA GLU A 315 -3.41 29.63 26.07
C GLU A 315 -3.24 29.26 24.60
N LEU A 316 -4.17 28.52 23.99
CA LEU A 316 -4.15 28.18 22.56
C LEU A 316 -4.19 29.41 21.66
N CYS A 317 -4.93 30.47 22.01
CA CYS A 317 -4.85 31.76 21.32
C CYS A 317 -3.47 32.41 21.49
N SER A 318 -2.83 32.27 22.65
CA SER A 318 -1.46 32.77 22.86
C SER A 318 -0.42 31.94 22.10
N GLU A 319 -0.59 30.61 22.00
CA GLU A 319 0.22 29.70 21.20
C GLU A 319 0.03 29.98 19.71
N LEU A 320 -1.21 30.21 19.25
CA LEU A 320 -1.51 30.62 17.88
C LEU A 320 -0.88 31.98 17.55
N THR A 321 -0.99 32.99 18.40
CA THR A 321 -0.31 34.29 18.13
C THR A 321 1.21 34.20 18.18
N GLN A 322 1.79 33.24 18.91
CA GLN A 322 3.22 32.91 18.83
C GLN A 322 3.57 32.18 17.52
N ILE A 323 2.71 31.25 17.08
CA ILE A 323 2.84 30.56 15.78
C ILE A 323 2.70 31.57 14.63
N ASP A 324 1.78 32.53 14.69
CA ASP A 324 1.64 33.61 13.71
C ASP A 324 2.89 34.51 13.68
N GLN A 325 3.46 34.84 14.84
CA GLN A 325 4.71 35.60 14.93
C GLN A 325 5.91 34.82 14.37
N LEU A 326 5.99 33.52 14.66
CA LEU A 326 7.01 32.62 14.11
C LEU A 326 6.81 32.36 12.61
N ALA A 327 5.58 32.26 12.13
CA ALA A 327 5.25 32.14 10.71
C ALA A 327 5.64 33.40 9.96
N GLN A 328 5.27 34.58 10.46
CA GLN A 328 5.74 35.85 9.89
C GLN A 328 7.26 36.02 9.96
N GLN A 329 7.92 35.48 10.99
CA GLN A 329 9.38 35.51 11.05
C GLN A 329 9.99 34.56 10.02
N LEU A 330 9.47 33.35 9.87
CA LEU A 330 9.87 32.40 8.83
C LEU A 330 9.55 32.90 7.42
N GLU A 331 8.49 33.69 7.23
CA GLU A 331 8.19 34.39 5.97
C GLU A 331 9.24 35.45 5.68
N ARG A 332 9.62 36.30 6.65
CA ARG A 332 10.71 37.28 6.48
C ARG A 332 12.06 36.61 6.27
N ASP A 333 12.38 35.56 7.03
CA ASP A 333 13.63 34.81 6.89
C ASP A 333 13.68 34.11 5.52
N LYS A 334 12.55 33.60 5.02
CA LYS A 334 12.40 33.07 3.67
C LYS A 334 12.53 34.16 2.59
N GLU A 335 11.94 35.34 2.79
CA GLU A 335 12.09 36.49 1.89
C GLU A 335 13.56 36.91 1.81
N MET A 336 14.24 37.06 2.95
CA MET A 336 15.68 37.32 3.01
C MET A 336 16.51 36.23 2.32
N VAL A 337 16.19 34.95 2.54
CA VAL A 337 16.87 33.82 1.87
C VAL A 337 16.62 33.84 0.36
N LEU A 338 15.40 34.15 -0.09
CA LEU A 338 15.08 34.31 -1.51
C LEU A 338 15.80 35.52 -2.13
N GLU A 339 15.88 36.66 -1.44
CA GLU A 339 16.66 37.82 -1.90
C GLU A 339 18.16 37.47 -2.01
N THR A 340 18.73 36.73 -1.04
CA THR A 340 20.12 36.25 -1.16
C THR A 340 20.29 35.24 -2.30
N ALA A 341 19.35 34.32 -2.48
CA ALA A 341 19.40 33.33 -3.56
C ALA A 341 19.22 33.96 -4.95
N ASP A 342 18.36 34.97 -5.10
CA ASP A 342 18.22 35.75 -6.33
C ASP A 342 19.45 36.62 -6.60
N MET A 343 20.11 37.14 -5.56
CA MET A 343 21.39 37.85 -5.69
C MET A 343 22.52 36.90 -6.13
N GLU A 344 22.65 35.73 -5.48
CA GLU A 344 23.59 34.67 -5.86
C GLU A 344 23.31 34.13 -7.27
N LEU A 345 22.03 33.96 -7.65
CA LEU A 345 21.63 33.59 -9.02
C LEU A 345 21.99 34.69 -10.02
N GLN A 346 21.81 35.96 -9.70
CA GLN A 346 22.24 37.07 -10.56
C GLN A 346 23.77 37.11 -10.70
N GLU A 347 24.53 36.80 -9.65
CA GLU A 347 26.00 36.70 -9.73
C GLU A 347 26.45 35.48 -10.53
N ALA A 348 25.86 34.31 -10.29
CA ALA A 348 26.06 33.11 -11.10
C ALA A 348 25.67 33.34 -12.57
N MET A 349 24.61 34.10 -12.86
CA MET A 349 24.24 34.47 -14.24
C MET A 349 25.26 35.43 -14.88
N LYS A 350 25.79 36.42 -14.15
CA LYS A 350 26.89 37.28 -14.63
C LYS A 350 28.15 36.44 -14.90
N GLU A 351 28.47 35.50 -14.03
CA GLU A 351 29.63 34.61 -14.15
C GLU A 351 29.46 33.59 -15.30
N ILE A 352 28.27 33.02 -15.49
CA ILE A 352 27.94 32.19 -16.66
C ILE A 352 28.05 33.02 -17.95
N GLN A 353 27.65 34.29 -17.95
CA GLN A 353 27.87 35.18 -19.11
C GLN A 353 29.37 35.50 -19.31
N ARG A 354 30.17 35.57 -18.25
CA ARG A 354 31.63 35.74 -18.34
C ARG A 354 32.30 34.50 -18.93
N LEU A 355 31.93 33.32 -18.43
CA LEU A 355 32.40 32.02 -18.92
C LEU A 355 31.93 31.72 -20.34
N LYS A 356 30.73 32.15 -20.75
CA LYS A 356 30.26 32.05 -22.14
C LYS A 356 31.14 32.87 -23.09
N ARG A 357 31.43 34.14 -22.77
CA ARG A 357 32.38 34.95 -23.55
C ARG A 357 33.76 34.31 -23.63
N GLN A 358 34.27 33.76 -22.54
CA GLN A 358 35.53 33.01 -22.57
C GLN A 358 35.45 31.71 -23.39
N THR A 359 34.28 31.08 -23.46
CA THR A 359 34.06 29.90 -24.31
C THR A 359 34.02 30.32 -25.79
N GLU A 360 33.35 31.42 -26.11
CA GLU A 360 33.33 32.03 -27.45
C GLU A 360 34.75 32.44 -27.91
N GLU A 361 35.54 33.07 -27.03
CA GLU A 361 36.97 33.39 -27.24
C GLU A 361 37.82 32.13 -27.47
N LEU A 362 37.62 31.08 -26.66
CA LEU A 362 38.33 29.81 -26.80
C LEU A 362 37.88 29.02 -28.05
N GLU A 363 36.62 29.11 -28.46
CA GLU A 363 36.11 28.54 -29.71
C GLU A 363 36.72 29.26 -30.92
N GLU A 364 36.94 30.57 -30.85
CA GLU A 364 37.67 31.33 -31.88
C GLU A 364 39.16 30.94 -31.93
N VAL A 365 39.79 30.65 -30.79
CA VAL A 365 41.16 30.10 -30.73
C VAL A 365 41.19 28.66 -31.28
N ILE A 366 40.21 27.83 -30.95
CA ILE A 366 40.09 26.46 -31.46
C ILE A 366 39.82 26.46 -32.98
N SER A 367 39.05 27.40 -33.52
CA SER A 367 38.83 27.51 -34.97
C SER A 367 40.11 27.92 -35.71
N LYS A 368 40.90 28.85 -35.15
CA LYS A 368 42.25 29.21 -35.65
C LYS A 368 43.20 28.00 -35.60
N LEU A 369 43.25 27.28 -34.48
CA LEU A 369 44.08 26.08 -34.34
C LEU A 369 43.64 24.93 -35.27
N ARG A 370 42.33 24.76 -35.52
CA ARG A 370 41.81 23.82 -36.52
C ARG A 370 42.19 24.22 -37.94
N HIS A 371 42.21 25.53 -38.24
CA HIS A 371 42.67 26.01 -39.55
C HIS A 371 44.13 25.67 -39.78
N SER A 372 45.03 25.97 -38.83
CA SER A 372 46.45 25.61 -38.96
C SER A 372 46.73 24.11 -38.83
N LEU A 373 45.85 23.34 -38.18
CA LEU A 373 45.90 21.88 -38.28
C LEU A 373 45.58 21.41 -39.71
N ALA A 374 44.55 21.96 -40.36
CA ALA A 374 44.22 21.64 -41.75
C ALA A 374 45.31 22.09 -42.74
N GLU A 375 45.96 23.23 -42.50
CA GLU A 375 47.17 23.64 -43.24
C GLU A 375 48.29 22.59 -43.09
N GLY A 376 48.56 22.14 -41.86
CA GLY A 376 49.52 21.06 -41.59
C GLY A 376 49.12 19.69 -42.15
N GLU A 377 47.82 19.41 -42.28
CA GLU A 377 47.34 18.20 -42.97
C GLU A 377 47.52 18.29 -44.49
N HIS A 378 47.35 19.46 -45.09
CA HIS A 378 47.69 19.68 -46.50
C HIS A 378 49.21 19.58 -46.77
N GLU A 379 50.07 20.01 -45.84
CA GLU A 379 51.51 19.80 -45.93
C GLU A 379 51.88 18.30 -45.77
N LYS A 380 51.30 17.63 -44.78
CA LYS A 380 51.42 16.17 -44.55
C LYS A 380 50.98 15.36 -45.77
N ASP A 381 49.90 15.75 -46.45
CA ASP A 381 49.42 15.04 -47.63
C ASP A 381 50.33 15.28 -48.84
N ARG A 382 50.85 16.51 -49.06
CA ARG A 382 51.93 16.75 -50.04
C ARG A 382 53.18 15.90 -49.76
N LEU A 383 53.53 15.70 -48.49
CA LEU A 383 54.65 14.84 -48.09
C LEU A 383 54.34 13.34 -48.30
N LYS A 384 53.07 12.91 -48.21
CA LYS A 384 52.66 11.55 -48.64
C LYS A 384 52.76 11.38 -50.15
N ASP A 385 52.35 12.38 -50.93
CA ASP A 385 52.42 12.32 -52.39
C ASP A 385 53.88 12.20 -52.85
N GLN A 386 54.79 12.99 -52.26
CA GLN A 386 56.24 12.85 -52.45
C GLN A 386 56.79 11.48 -52.00
N LEU A 387 56.28 10.94 -50.88
CA LEU A 387 56.64 9.60 -50.42
C LEU A 387 56.13 8.51 -51.38
N ALA A 388 54.99 8.72 -52.03
CA ALA A 388 54.44 7.81 -53.04
C ALA A 388 55.26 7.87 -54.34
N GLU A 389 55.71 9.05 -54.78
CA GLU A 389 56.67 9.18 -55.89
C GLU A 389 57.98 8.43 -55.57
N VAL A 390 58.55 8.61 -54.37
CA VAL A 390 59.75 7.88 -53.92
C VAL A 390 59.51 6.37 -53.77
N GLN A 391 58.31 5.94 -53.40
CA GLN A 391 57.94 4.52 -53.41
C GLN A 391 57.86 3.96 -54.84
N GLU A 392 57.36 4.73 -55.81
CA GLU A 392 57.36 4.34 -57.22
C GLU A 392 58.79 4.32 -57.81
N GLU A 393 59.68 5.21 -57.37
CA GLU A 393 61.12 5.13 -57.65
C GLU A 393 61.75 3.87 -57.02
N ASN A 394 61.46 3.57 -55.76
CA ASN A 394 61.96 2.37 -55.10
C ASN A 394 61.47 1.08 -55.77
N VAL A 395 60.23 1.00 -56.25
CA VAL A 395 59.73 -0.17 -57.01
C VAL A 395 60.45 -0.31 -58.36
N LYS A 396 60.81 0.81 -59.02
CA LYS A 396 61.66 0.77 -60.24
C LYS A 396 63.07 0.30 -59.92
N ILE A 397 63.64 0.72 -58.78
CA ILE A 397 64.97 0.31 -58.33
C ILE A 397 64.97 -1.15 -57.87
N GLU A 398 63.97 -1.63 -57.14
CA GLU A 398 63.77 -3.07 -56.88
C GLU A 398 63.68 -3.87 -58.18
N GLY A 399 63.01 -3.35 -59.21
CA GLY A 399 63.00 -3.96 -60.55
C GLY A 399 64.39 -4.04 -61.19
N LEU A 400 65.22 -3.00 -61.04
CA LEU A 400 66.61 -2.98 -61.50
C LEU A 400 67.52 -3.89 -60.66
N MET A 401 67.32 -3.95 -59.35
CA MET A 401 68.10 -4.79 -58.43
C MET A 401 67.80 -6.27 -58.70
N ASN A 402 66.53 -6.65 -58.86
CA ASN A 402 66.14 -8.00 -59.28
C ASN A 402 66.77 -8.39 -60.62
N PHE A 403 66.76 -7.49 -61.62
CA PHE A 403 67.43 -7.73 -62.91
C PHE A 403 68.96 -7.90 -62.77
N LEU A 404 69.60 -7.11 -61.89
CA LEU A 404 71.02 -7.24 -61.59
C LEU A 404 71.34 -8.51 -60.78
N GLU A 405 70.43 -8.97 -59.93
CA GLU A 405 70.56 -10.25 -59.21
C GLU A 405 70.36 -11.46 -60.14
N GLU A 406 69.44 -11.39 -61.11
CA GLU A 406 69.31 -12.40 -62.17
C GLU A 406 70.57 -12.48 -63.06
N GLU A 407 71.15 -11.35 -63.47
CA GLU A 407 72.42 -11.32 -64.22
C GLU A 407 73.60 -11.80 -63.37
N LYS A 408 73.68 -11.41 -62.10
CA LYS A 408 74.66 -11.93 -61.12
C LYS A 408 74.54 -13.45 -60.98
N GLN A 409 73.32 -13.97 -60.83
CA GLN A 409 73.07 -15.41 -60.72
C GLN A 409 73.48 -16.15 -62.01
N ARG A 410 73.11 -15.63 -63.18
CA ARG A 410 73.57 -16.14 -64.49
C ARG A 410 75.10 -16.19 -64.61
N LEU A 411 75.79 -15.14 -64.16
CA LEU A 411 77.25 -15.06 -64.17
C LEU A 411 77.87 -16.05 -63.17
N GLN A 412 77.26 -16.22 -61.99
CA GLN A 412 77.70 -17.17 -60.98
C GLN A 412 77.52 -18.62 -61.45
N ASP A 413 76.35 -18.99 -61.99
CA ASP A 413 76.11 -20.29 -62.63
C ASP A 413 77.08 -20.59 -63.79
N LYS A 414 77.56 -19.54 -64.48
CA LYS A 414 78.52 -19.65 -65.59
C LYS A 414 79.95 -19.88 -65.08
N VAL A 415 80.33 -19.28 -63.95
CA VAL A 415 81.58 -19.58 -63.24
C VAL A 415 81.53 -21.00 -62.68
N GLU A 416 80.45 -21.39 -62.01
CA GLU A 416 80.32 -22.74 -61.43
C GLU A 416 80.42 -23.83 -62.48
N ARG A 417 79.77 -23.66 -63.66
CA ARG A 417 79.95 -24.54 -64.82
C ARG A 417 81.42 -24.71 -65.23
N MET A 418 82.19 -23.62 -65.39
CA MET A 418 83.63 -23.76 -65.69
C MET A 418 84.43 -24.47 -64.59
N THR A 419 84.03 -24.36 -63.31
CA THR A 419 84.66 -25.16 -62.24
C THR A 419 84.24 -26.63 -62.25
N GLN A 420 83.08 -26.96 -62.82
CA GLN A 420 82.58 -28.32 -62.96
C GLN A 420 83.29 -29.05 -64.12
N ASP A 421 83.43 -28.38 -65.28
CA ASP A 421 84.21 -28.86 -66.42
C ASP A 421 85.65 -29.23 -66.00
N ALA A 422 86.27 -28.39 -65.17
CA ALA A 422 87.60 -28.64 -64.61
C ALA A 422 87.65 -29.94 -63.77
N LYS A 423 86.63 -30.23 -62.97
CA LYS A 423 86.56 -31.46 -62.14
C LYS A 423 86.43 -32.72 -63.01
N GLU A 424 85.73 -32.65 -64.15
CA GLU A 424 85.62 -33.79 -65.05
C GLU A 424 86.98 -34.18 -65.65
N THR A 425 87.85 -33.21 -65.99
CA THR A 425 89.21 -33.51 -66.47
C THR A 425 90.08 -34.23 -65.42
N VAL A 426 89.88 -33.92 -64.12
CA VAL A 426 90.55 -34.60 -63.00
C VAL A 426 90.01 -36.03 -62.82
N LEU A 427 88.69 -36.22 -62.92
CA LEU A 427 88.07 -37.55 -62.86
C LEU A 427 88.46 -38.43 -64.06
N GLU A 428 88.73 -37.85 -65.23
CA GLU A 428 89.26 -38.59 -66.38
C GLU A 428 90.69 -39.11 -66.15
N LEU A 429 91.56 -38.33 -65.49
CA LEU A 429 92.86 -38.81 -65.04
C LEU A 429 92.72 -39.94 -64.00
N GLU A 430 91.74 -39.85 -63.10
CA GLU A 430 91.44 -40.94 -62.16
C GLU A 430 90.91 -42.22 -62.83
N ARG A 431 90.27 -42.16 -64.01
CA ARG A 431 89.89 -43.37 -64.77
C ARG A 431 91.10 -44.20 -65.19
N MET A 432 92.28 -43.59 -65.35
CA MET A 432 93.54 -44.31 -65.63
C MET A 432 94.11 -45.08 -64.44
N ARG A 433 93.51 -45.00 -63.24
CA ARG A 433 93.79 -45.85 -62.06
C ARG A 433 93.63 -47.36 -62.34
N THR A 434 92.86 -47.74 -63.36
CA THR A 434 92.15 -49.05 -63.39
C THR A 434 92.60 -50.05 -64.48
N ARG A 435 93.91 -50.31 -64.65
CA ARG A 435 94.37 -51.40 -65.57
C ARG A 435 95.35 -52.44 -65.00
N HIS A 436 96.34 -52.07 -64.19
CA HIS A 436 97.34 -53.01 -63.61
C HIS A 436 97.81 -52.50 -62.23
N GLY A 437 97.89 -53.24 -61.10
CA GLY A 437 97.65 -54.66 -60.78
C GLY A 437 98.95 -55.36 -60.32
N LEU A 438 99.08 -56.11 -59.21
CA LEU A 438 98.17 -56.62 -58.13
C LEU A 438 98.89 -56.43 -56.75
N CYS A 439 98.67 -57.08 -55.58
CA CYS A 439 97.86 -58.21 -55.08
C CYS A 439 97.64 -58.09 -53.54
N ALA A 440 97.28 -59.15 -52.78
CA ALA A 440 96.97 -59.06 -51.32
C ALA A 440 97.29 -60.32 -50.46
N LYS A 441 97.56 -60.11 -49.15
CA LYS A 441 97.50 -61.04 -47.97
C LYS A 441 98.07 -60.30 -46.73
N GLU A 442 97.68 -60.52 -45.46
CA GLU A 442 96.68 -61.38 -44.79
C GLU A 442 95.71 -60.55 -43.91
N ARG A 443 94.74 -61.16 -43.20
CA ARG A 443 93.57 -60.46 -42.61
C ARG A 443 93.44 -60.57 -41.07
N SER A 444 93.59 -59.44 -40.37
CA SER A 444 93.02 -59.21 -39.03
C SER A 444 93.10 -57.74 -38.56
N PRO A 445 92.18 -56.85 -39.01
CA PRO A 445 91.70 -55.81 -38.06
C PRO A 445 90.24 -55.34 -38.29
N SER A 446 89.60 -54.82 -37.24
CA SER A 446 88.62 -53.72 -37.39
C SER A 446 89.30 -52.43 -36.93
N ARG A 447 90.01 -51.80 -37.86
CA ARG A 447 91.03 -50.79 -37.55
C ARG A 447 90.44 -49.49 -36.97
N LEU A 448 89.16 -49.21 -37.21
CA LEU A 448 88.56 -47.89 -36.98
C LEU A 448 88.60 -47.43 -35.52
N ASP A 449 88.27 -48.29 -34.56
CA ASP A 449 88.09 -47.86 -33.16
C ASP A 449 89.44 -47.60 -32.45
N ALA A 450 90.46 -48.40 -32.80
CA ALA A 450 91.85 -48.14 -32.42
C ALA A 450 92.45 -46.96 -33.20
N PHE A 451 92.04 -46.77 -34.47
CA PHE A 451 92.49 -45.65 -35.30
C PHE A 451 91.85 -44.33 -34.90
N VAL A 452 90.65 -44.30 -34.31
CA VAL A 452 90.12 -43.07 -33.70
C VAL A 452 91.02 -42.66 -32.54
N LYS A 453 91.31 -43.55 -31.58
CA LYS A 453 92.22 -43.21 -30.47
C LYS A 453 93.65 -42.90 -30.91
N SER A 454 94.21 -43.66 -31.87
CA SER A 454 95.54 -43.33 -32.41
C SER A 454 95.52 -42.04 -33.21
N LEU A 455 94.43 -41.68 -33.90
CA LEU A 455 94.27 -40.37 -34.53
C LEU A 455 94.11 -39.25 -33.50
N GLU A 456 93.49 -39.49 -32.34
CA GLU A 456 93.43 -38.47 -31.28
C GLU A 456 94.81 -38.23 -30.64
N GLU A 457 95.60 -39.28 -30.48
CA GLU A 457 96.96 -39.21 -29.95
C GLU A 457 97.99 -38.72 -31.00
N GLU A 458 97.90 -39.14 -32.27
CA GLU A 458 98.68 -38.60 -33.40
C GLU A 458 98.28 -37.15 -33.71
N ARG A 459 96.99 -36.78 -33.62
CA ARG A 459 96.52 -35.38 -33.68
C ARG A 459 97.26 -34.55 -32.66
N ASP A 460 97.35 -35.01 -31.42
CA ASP A 460 97.97 -34.24 -30.34
C ASP A 460 99.49 -34.29 -30.37
N HIS A 461 100.12 -35.36 -30.91
CA HIS A 461 101.55 -35.41 -31.19
C HIS A 461 101.94 -34.44 -32.33
N TYR A 462 101.29 -34.54 -33.49
CA TYR A 462 101.56 -33.66 -34.63
C TYR A 462 101.04 -32.23 -34.44
N ARG A 463 100.10 -31.98 -33.51
CA ARG A 463 99.77 -30.63 -33.04
C ARG A 463 100.98 -29.96 -32.38
N HIS A 464 101.71 -30.68 -31.52
CA HIS A 464 102.95 -30.16 -30.91
C HIS A 464 104.11 -30.00 -31.93
N GLU A 465 104.25 -30.90 -32.92
CA GLU A 465 105.26 -30.69 -33.99
C GLU A 465 104.88 -29.57 -34.98
N ALA A 466 103.60 -29.41 -35.30
CA ALA A 466 103.13 -28.31 -36.17
C ALA A 466 103.29 -26.93 -35.49
N GLU A 467 103.16 -26.85 -34.16
CA GLU A 467 103.50 -25.64 -33.40
C GLU A 467 105.01 -25.34 -33.39
N LYS A 468 105.85 -26.36 -33.64
CA LYS A 468 107.31 -26.21 -33.78
C LYS A 468 107.69 -25.63 -35.15
N TYR A 469 107.08 -26.12 -36.25
CA TYR A 469 107.40 -25.67 -37.61
C TYR A 469 106.75 -24.35 -38.04
N ARG A 470 105.62 -23.94 -37.43
CA ARG A 470 104.96 -22.66 -37.75
C ARG A 470 105.80 -21.40 -37.43
N LYS A 471 106.91 -21.53 -36.67
CA LYS A 471 107.77 -20.40 -36.26
C LYS A 471 108.88 -20.00 -37.24
N THR A 472 109.03 -20.69 -38.38
CA THR A 472 110.08 -20.33 -39.38
C THR A 472 109.62 -20.48 -40.83
N ARG A 473 109.18 -19.34 -41.42
CA ARG A 473 109.33 -18.94 -42.84
C ARG A 473 108.59 -19.79 -43.90
N GLY A 474 107.59 -19.27 -44.63
CA GLY A 474 106.85 -18.00 -44.54
C GLY A 474 106.43 -17.42 -45.90
N GLY A 475 105.35 -16.62 -45.92
CA GLY A 475 104.95 -15.79 -47.07
C GLY A 475 103.71 -16.26 -47.86
N ALA A 476 102.51 -15.87 -47.38
CA ALA A 476 101.20 -16.01 -48.02
C ALA A 476 100.67 -17.43 -48.30
N GLY A 477 99.34 -17.58 -48.41
CA GLY A 477 98.72 -18.77 -49.06
C GLY A 477 97.63 -19.53 -48.30
N SER A 478 96.41 -18.99 -48.29
CA SER A 478 95.12 -19.73 -48.41
C SER A 478 94.57 -20.64 -47.28
N VAL A 479 93.23 -20.74 -47.27
CA VAL A 479 92.32 -21.67 -46.56
C VAL A 479 92.67 -22.04 -45.11
N SER A 480 92.18 -21.25 -44.14
CA SER A 480 92.41 -21.49 -42.69
C SER A 480 91.13 -21.44 -41.84
N PRO A 481 90.57 -22.60 -41.41
CA PRO A 481 89.47 -22.64 -40.46
C PRO A 481 89.81 -23.26 -39.09
N SER A 482 89.33 -22.58 -38.03
CA SER A 482 89.03 -23.06 -36.66
C SER A 482 89.98 -22.77 -35.47
N LYS A 483 89.40 -22.01 -34.51
CA LYS A 483 89.53 -22.06 -33.04
C LYS A 483 90.92 -21.89 -32.38
N SER A 484 91.15 -20.69 -31.84
CA SER A 484 91.71 -20.49 -30.49
C SER A 484 90.62 -19.98 -29.53
N ARG A 485 90.87 -19.97 -28.21
CA ARG A 485 89.86 -19.87 -27.14
C ARG A 485 89.91 -18.53 -26.37
N SER A 486 88.74 -17.90 -26.21
CA SER A 486 88.34 -17.06 -25.06
C SER A 486 89.09 -15.74 -24.79
N PRO A 487 88.54 -14.80 -23.98
CA PRO A 487 87.23 -14.79 -23.32
C PRO A 487 86.31 -13.59 -23.70
N ARG A 488 85.08 -13.61 -23.15
CA ARG A 488 84.20 -12.44 -22.85
C ARG A 488 83.43 -11.79 -24.03
N GLY A 489 82.09 -11.99 -24.09
CA GLY A 489 81.17 -11.06 -24.79
C GLY A 489 79.90 -11.65 -25.44
N ARG A 490 78.73 -11.35 -24.84
CA ARG A 490 77.35 -11.17 -25.40
C ARG A 490 76.83 -11.97 -26.63
N ARG A 491 75.57 -12.46 -26.45
CA ARG A 491 74.45 -12.60 -27.43
C ARG A 491 74.61 -13.63 -28.57
N ASN A 492 73.57 -14.27 -29.11
CA ASN A 492 72.10 -14.18 -28.88
C ASN A 492 71.40 -15.55 -29.20
N TRP A 493 70.05 -15.58 -29.13
CA TRP A 493 69.09 -16.56 -29.71
C TRP A 493 68.75 -17.84 -28.94
N PRO A 494 67.56 -18.47 -29.15
CA PRO A 494 66.45 -18.11 -30.06
C PRO A 494 65.08 -17.88 -29.32
N GLU A 495 63.96 -18.08 -30.04
CA GLU A 495 62.53 -17.99 -29.65
C GLU A 495 62.01 -16.55 -29.41
N GLU A 496 61.32 -15.92 -30.36
CA GLU A 496 59.97 -16.17 -30.95
C GLU A 496 58.78 -15.84 -30.04
N SER A 497 58.19 -14.65 -30.26
CA SER A 497 56.76 -14.33 -30.14
C SER A 497 56.54 -12.83 -30.51
N ALA A 498 57.12 -12.36 -31.62
CA ALA A 498 56.53 -12.47 -32.96
C ALA A 498 55.33 -11.53 -33.24
N ASP A 499 55.41 -10.26 -32.83
CA ASP A 499 54.59 -9.17 -33.40
C ASP A 499 55.31 -7.81 -33.36
N THR A 500 55.98 -7.50 -32.23
CA THR A 500 56.82 -6.29 -32.09
C THR A 500 58.10 -6.33 -32.92
N GLU A 501 58.69 -7.52 -33.13
CA GLU A 501 59.88 -7.70 -33.96
C GLU A 501 59.61 -7.39 -35.44
N LEU A 502 58.39 -7.62 -35.94
CA LEU A 502 58.00 -7.27 -37.31
C LEU A 502 58.08 -5.74 -37.53
N SER A 503 57.66 -4.95 -36.55
CA SER A 503 57.69 -3.48 -36.62
C SER A 503 59.10 -2.88 -36.50
N HIS A 504 60.07 -3.62 -35.95
CA HIS A 504 61.48 -3.22 -35.92
C HIS A 504 62.24 -3.72 -37.15
N ALA A 505 62.00 -4.97 -37.56
CA ALA A 505 62.55 -5.55 -38.79
C ALA A 505 62.12 -4.78 -40.04
N LEU A 506 60.94 -4.17 -40.07
CA LEU A 506 60.54 -3.25 -41.16
C LEU A 506 61.38 -1.97 -41.19
N ARG A 507 61.72 -1.38 -40.04
CA ARG A 507 62.60 -0.17 -40.01
C ARG A 507 64.06 -0.52 -40.31
N GLU A 508 64.54 -1.62 -39.76
CA GLU A 508 65.89 -2.12 -40.04
C GLU A 508 66.00 -2.60 -41.50
N ARG A 509 64.92 -3.12 -42.11
CA ARG A 509 64.82 -3.31 -43.56
C ARG A 509 64.89 -1.99 -44.29
N ASP A 510 64.15 -0.96 -43.89
CA ASP A 510 64.09 0.32 -44.62
C ASP A 510 65.42 1.11 -44.52
N GLU A 511 66.11 1.06 -43.37
CA GLU A 511 67.47 1.57 -43.22
C GLU A 511 68.50 0.67 -43.96
N LEU A 512 68.28 -0.65 -43.92
CA LEU A 512 68.81 -1.65 -44.86
C LEU A 512 68.75 -1.18 -46.33
N GLN A 513 67.56 -0.78 -46.74
CA GLN A 513 67.20 -0.46 -48.12
C GLN A 513 67.71 0.94 -48.50
N ALA A 514 67.76 1.89 -47.57
CA ALA A 514 68.41 3.19 -47.76
C ALA A 514 69.94 3.08 -47.85
N MET A 515 70.58 2.19 -47.07
CA MET A 515 72.00 1.89 -47.22
C MET A 515 72.28 1.06 -48.47
N LEU A 516 71.38 0.14 -48.85
CA LEU A 516 71.45 -0.55 -50.13
C LEU A 516 71.30 0.45 -51.28
N LEU A 517 70.37 1.40 -51.25
CA LEU A 517 70.25 2.51 -52.22
C LEU A 517 71.49 3.40 -52.25
N GLY A 518 72.14 3.64 -51.10
CA GLY A 518 73.43 4.34 -51.03
C GLY A 518 74.57 3.53 -51.66
N PHE A 519 74.61 2.22 -51.40
CA PHE A 519 75.52 1.29 -52.05
C PHE A 519 75.17 1.07 -53.52
N GLU A 520 73.90 1.17 -53.94
CA GLU A 520 73.44 1.10 -55.32
C GLU A 520 73.83 2.37 -56.04
N LYS A 521 73.68 3.57 -55.47
CA LYS A 521 74.22 4.80 -56.07
C LYS A 521 75.74 4.82 -56.13
N HIS A 522 76.43 4.29 -55.11
CA HIS A 522 77.89 4.15 -55.19
C HIS A 522 78.31 3.02 -56.15
N MET A 523 77.50 1.97 -56.28
CA MET A 523 77.62 0.92 -57.30
C MET A 523 77.16 1.42 -58.67
N GLU A 524 76.35 2.47 -58.79
CA GLU A 524 75.97 3.14 -60.03
C GLU A 524 77.10 4.04 -60.48
N ASP A 525 77.72 4.80 -59.57
CA ASP A 525 78.95 5.56 -59.82
C ASP A 525 80.13 4.64 -60.16
N ILE A 526 80.26 3.51 -59.45
CA ILE A 526 81.23 2.46 -59.79
C ILE A 526 80.80 1.75 -61.07
N GLN A 527 79.52 1.53 -61.35
CA GLN A 527 79.01 1.05 -62.64
C GLN A 527 79.15 2.12 -63.73
N MET A 528 79.32 3.40 -63.42
CA MET A 528 79.44 4.50 -64.38
C MET A 528 80.90 4.73 -64.73
N LYS A 529 81.79 4.65 -63.73
CA LYS A 529 83.24 4.48 -63.93
C LYS A 529 83.57 3.13 -64.55
N VAL A 530 82.83 2.06 -64.22
CA VAL A 530 82.90 0.79 -64.93
C VAL A 530 82.26 0.91 -66.30
N LYS A 531 81.17 1.64 -66.56
CA LYS A 531 80.63 1.88 -67.92
C LYS A 531 81.64 2.68 -68.75
N LEU A 532 82.33 3.66 -68.19
CA LEU A 532 83.40 4.43 -68.85
C LEU A 532 84.67 3.59 -69.10
N LEU A 533 85.20 2.93 -68.07
CA LEU A 533 86.28 1.95 -68.21
C LEU A 533 85.85 0.74 -69.04
N THR A 534 84.56 0.48 -69.21
CA THR A 534 83.98 -0.51 -70.11
C THR A 534 83.90 0.02 -71.53
N THR A 535 83.64 1.31 -71.76
CA THR A 535 83.78 1.90 -73.10
C THR A 535 85.25 2.02 -73.50
N GLU A 536 86.17 2.35 -72.59
CA GLU A 536 87.61 2.29 -72.84
C GLU A 536 88.05 0.84 -73.06
N ARG A 537 87.63 -0.09 -72.19
CA ARG A 537 87.82 -1.54 -72.39
C ARG A 537 87.28 -1.96 -73.74
N ASP A 538 86.06 -1.61 -74.13
CA ASP A 538 85.40 -2.11 -75.35
C ASP A 538 86.01 -1.50 -76.63
N GLN A 539 86.57 -0.30 -76.54
CA GLN A 539 87.47 0.25 -77.57
C GLN A 539 88.81 -0.49 -77.61
N LEU A 540 89.39 -0.85 -76.46
CA LEU A 540 90.57 -1.70 -76.33
C LEU A 540 90.29 -3.20 -76.59
N SER A 541 89.03 -3.59 -76.69
CA SER A 541 88.55 -4.97 -76.88
C SER A 541 88.19 -5.21 -78.32
N THR A 542 87.58 -4.24 -79.00
CA THR A 542 87.56 -4.25 -80.47
C THR A 542 88.99 -4.29 -81.03
N GLN A 543 89.97 -3.65 -80.34
CA GLN A 543 91.40 -3.79 -80.63
C GLN A 543 92.06 -5.14 -80.21
N TYR A 544 91.39 -6.02 -79.45
CA TYR A 544 91.94 -7.32 -79.01
C TYR A 544 91.17 -8.54 -79.57
N GLN A 545 89.85 -8.45 -79.77
CA GLN A 545 89.03 -9.42 -80.51
C GLN A 545 89.51 -9.54 -81.96
N GLN A 546 89.88 -8.43 -82.60
CA GLN A 546 90.58 -8.41 -83.89
C GLN A 546 91.91 -9.19 -83.88
N ALA A 547 92.51 -9.40 -82.70
CA ALA A 547 93.76 -10.15 -82.51
C ALA A 547 93.57 -11.53 -81.82
N LYS A 548 92.32 -11.99 -81.59
CA LYS A 548 92.05 -13.31 -80.99
C LYS A 548 91.09 -14.20 -81.80
N GLU A 549 90.40 -13.68 -82.81
CA GLU A 549 89.84 -14.53 -83.87
C GLU A 549 90.94 -15.29 -84.66
N GLU A 550 92.22 -14.94 -84.48
CA GLU A 550 93.38 -15.69 -84.95
C GLU A 550 93.51 -17.14 -84.36
N LEU A 551 92.72 -17.55 -83.34
CA LEU A 551 93.10 -18.69 -82.48
C LEU A 551 92.16 -19.91 -82.24
N GLN A 552 90.81 -19.85 -82.21
CA GLN A 552 89.94 -21.02 -81.82
C GLN A 552 88.65 -21.22 -82.65
N ARG A 553 88.09 -22.41 -82.96
CA ARG A 553 88.51 -23.86 -82.87
C ARG A 553 88.09 -24.84 -81.69
N VAL A 554 86.78 -25.05 -81.29
CA VAL A 554 86.10 -26.31 -80.68
C VAL A 554 86.31 -26.71 -79.16
N ARG A 555 85.52 -27.45 -78.28
CA ARG A 555 84.10 -27.97 -77.93
C ARG A 555 84.05 -28.43 -76.39
N SER A 556 83.18 -29.22 -75.64
CA SER A 556 82.19 -30.38 -75.75
C SER A 556 81.20 -30.54 -74.49
N LYS A 557 80.46 -31.68 -74.20
CA LYS A 557 79.32 -31.79 -73.15
C LYS A 557 78.76 -33.19 -72.61
N SER A 558 77.99 -33.17 -71.47
CA SER A 558 76.66 -33.83 -71.04
C SER A 558 76.44 -35.30 -70.46
N ALA A 559 75.28 -35.59 -69.79
CA ALA A 559 74.93 -36.84 -69.02
C ALA A 559 73.42 -37.24 -68.78
N PHE A 560 73.05 -38.54 -68.93
CA PHE A 560 71.67 -39.13 -68.81
C PHE A 560 71.62 -40.64 -68.37
N SER A 561 70.47 -41.36 -68.12
CA SER A 561 69.30 -41.13 -67.21
C SER A 561 68.18 -42.26 -67.15
N PRO A 562 68.35 -43.45 -66.53
CA PRO A 562 67.25 -44.44 -66.26
C PRO A 562 67.09 -44.87 -64.76
N ASP A 563 66.00 -45.45 -64.20
CA ASP A 563 64.53 -45.53 -64.44
C ASP A 563 63.82 -45.63 -63.04
N LEU A 564 62.53 -45.35 -62.70
CA LEU A 564 61.18 -45.15 -63.31
C LEU A 564 61.05 -44.07 -64.38
N HIS A 565 62.17 -43.50 -64.76
CA HIS A 565 62.38 -42.65 -65.92
C HIS A 565 61.88 -43.25 -67.26
N GLN A 566 61.12 -44.36 -67.32
CA GLN A 566 60.28 -44.67 -68.49
C GLN A 566 59.22 -43.58 -68.74
N ARG A 567 58.87 -42.77 -67.72
CA ARG A 567 58.05 -41.54 -67.87
C ARG A 567 58.81 -40.22 -67.63
N MET A 568 60.00 -40.26 -67.01
CA MET A 568 60.89 -39.07 -66.86
C MET A 568 62.06 -39.00 -67.88
N ARG A 569 62.31 -40.01 -68.72
CA ARG A 569 63.27 -39.90 -69.84
C ARG A 569 62.72 -38.96 -70.89
N GLU A 570 61.45 -39.14 -71.21
CA GLU A 570 60.71 -38.42 -72.25
C GLU A 570 60.62 -36.91 -71.96
N GLU A 571 60.73 -36.49 -70.69
CA GLU A 571 60.72 -35.07 -70.27
C GLU A 571 62.13 -34.45 -70.12
N ARG A 572 63.23 -35.23 -70.10
CA ARG A 572 64.56 -34.72 -69.71
C ARG A 572 65.44 -34.25 -70.88
N GLU A 573 65.21 -34.73 -72.11
CA GLU A 573 66.17 -34.56 -73.22
C GLU A 573 66.30 -33.13 -73.80
N GLN A 574 65.41 -32.20 -73.44
CA GLN A 574 65.30 -30.89 -74.11
C GLN A 574 66.24 -29.78 -73.59
N ALA A 575 67.08 -30.03 -72.59
CA ALA A 575 67.71 -28.97 -71.78
C ALA A 575 69.05 -28.36 -72.29
N ASP A 576 69.66 -28.88 -73.36
CA ASP A 576 71.13 -28.81 -73.49
C ASP A 576 71.71 -27.61 -74.30
N THR A 577 70.99 -27.01 -75.26
CA THR A 577 71.61 -26.53 -76.51
C THR A 577 72.39 -25.19 -76.60
N GLU A 578 72.43 -24.28 -75.60
CA GLU A 578 72.51 -22.83 -75.90
C GLU A 578 73.79 -21.99 -75.52
N LEU A 579 74.91 -22.58 -75.07
CA LEU A 579 75.87 -21.87 -74.17
C LEU A 579 76.97 -20.91 -74.75
N HIS A 580 77.31 -20.89 -76.04
CA HIS A 580 78.75 -20.86 -76.44
C HIS A 580 79.39 -19.58 -77.09
N LYS A 581 79.03 -18.31 -76.75
CA LYS A 581 79.52 -17.10 -77.49
C LYS A 581 79.90 -15.81 -76.67
N VAL A 582 81.06 -15.75 -75.97
CA VAL A 582 81.67 -14.56 -75.25
C VAL A 582 83.21 -14.80 -75.06
N THR A 583 84.14 -13.82 -74.86
CA THR A 583 85.38 -13.88 -73.95
C THR A 583 86.62 -12.95 -74.19
N THR A 584 86.70 -12.06 -75.18
CA THR A 584 88.01 -11.46 -75.60
C THR A 584 88.22 -9.94 -75.38
N GLU A 585 88.07 -9.46 -74.14
CA GLU A 585 87.96 -8.01 -73.82
C GLU A 585 89.01 -7.46 -72.81
N ARG A 586 89.82 -6.37 -73.08
CA ARG A 586 90.65 -5.67 -72.02
C ARG A 586 91.24 -4.21 -72.14
N ASP A 587 92.53 -3.99 -72.49
CA ASP A 587 93.55 -3.57 -71.46
C ASP A 587 93.99 -2.08 -71.20
N THR A 588 94.52 -1.29 -72.15
CA THR A 588 95.83 -0.58 -71.96
C THR A 588 95.97 0.88 -71.42
N LEU A 589 94.98 1.79 -71.51
CA LEU A 589 95.17 3.27 -71.38
C LEU A 589 95.59 3.77 -69.96
N ARG A 590 96.82 4.30 -69.75
CA ARG A 590 97.36 4.54 -68.37
C ARG A 590 98.18 5.82 -68.03
N GLU A 591 99.31 6.12 -68.68
CA GLU A 591 100.41 6.86 -68.00
C GLU A 591 100.26 8.39 -67.78
N ARG A 592 99.55 9.14 -68.64
CA ARG A 592 99.49 10.63 -68.57
C ARG A 592 98.85 11.17 -67.28
N LEU A 593 98.14 10.30 -66.58
CA LEU A 593 97.45 10.46 -65.31
C LEU A 593 98.35 10.99 -64.15
N LYS A 594 99.67 10.80 -64.26
CA LYS A 594 100.60 10.67 -63.11
C LYS A 594 101.20 11.94 -62.50
N VAL A 595 101.29 13.06 -63.22
CA VAL A 595 101.92 14.30 -62.70
C VAL A 595 100.90 15.34 -62.24
N ALA A 596 99.74 15.43 -62.91
CA ALA A 596 98.58 16.11 -62.33
C ALA A 596 98.16 15.47 -60.98
N GLN A 597 98.49 14.19 -60.79
CA GLN A 597 98.33 13.43 -59.56
C GLN A 597 99.29 13.80 -58.41
N THR A 598 100.31 14.67 -58.55
CA THR A 598 101.26 14.93 -57.44
C THR A 598 101.08 16.27 -56.75
N SER A 599 100.95 17.40 -57.46
CA SER A 599 100.66 18.68 -56.80
C SER A 599 99.25 18.71 -56.20
N ALA A 600 98.30 18.00 -56.82
CA ALA A 600 96.96 17.78 -56.28
C ALA A 600 96.92 16.84 -55.05
N LEU A 601 98.07 16.41 -54.53
CA LEU A 601 98.17 15.72 -53.23
C LEU A 601 98.63 16.65 -52.11
N THR A 602 99.59 17.56 -52.32
CA THR A 602 100.11 18.39 -51.20
C THR A 602 99.14 19.46 -50.73
N ASP A 603 98.44 20.11 -51.65
CA ASP A 603 97.41 21.11 -51.31
C ASP A 603 96.19 20.41 -50.71
N ARG A 604 95.90 19.20 -51.21
CA ARG A 604 94.91 18.27 -50.67
C ARG A 604 95.27 17.81 -49.26
N GLU A 605 96.53 17.50 -48.94
CA GLU A 605 96.98 17.11 -47.59
C GLU A 605 96.77 18.25 -46.58
N GLN A 606 96.99 19.51 -46.97
CA GLN A 606 96.76 20.66 -46.08
C GLN A 606 95.26 20.93 -45.85
N GLU A 607 94.44 20.87 -46.91
CA GLU A 607 93.00 20.96 -46.73
C GLU A 607 92.44 19.72 -46.03
N GLU A 608 92.96 18.51 -46.22
CA GLU A 608 92.58 17.30 -45.47
C GLU A 608 92.90 17.43 -43.97
N ILE A 609 94.03 18.04 -43.59
CA ILE A 609 94.32 18.35 -42.18
C ILE A 609 93.30 19.35 -41.62
N ARG A 610 92.99 20.42 -42.36
CA ARG A 610 92.07 21.47 -41.90
C ARG A 610 90.61 21.01 -41.88
N ILE A 611 90.22 20.19 -42.85
CA ILE A 611 88.95 19.46 -42.88
C ILE A 611 88.91 18.53 -41.68
N MET A 612 89.95 17.75 -41.39
CA MET A 612 90.00 16.87 -40.22
C MET A 612 89.92 17.64 -38.88
N GLU A 613 90.51 18.84 -38.75
CA GLU A 613 90.33 19.70 -37.57
C GLU A 613 88.88 20.22 -37.44
N LEU A 614 88.26 20.64 -38.54
CA LEU A 614 86.86 21.05 -38.57
C LEU A 614 85.90 19.88 -38.32
N GLU A 615 86.16 18.71 -38.89
CA GLU A 615 85.42 17.47 -38.63
C GLU A 615 85.56 17.05 -37.16
N ASN A 616 86.74 17.14 -36.56
CA ASN A 616 86.91 16.81 -35.14
C ASN A 616 86.14 17.78 -34.23
N THR A 617 86.12 19.08 -34.55
CA THR A 617 85.33 20.07 -33.78
C THR A 617 83.83 19.96 -34.02
N VAL A 618 83.39 19.69 -35.26
CA VAL A 618 81.99 19.36 -35.58
C VAL A 618 81.57 18.09 -34.85
N GLN A 619 82.33 17.00 -34.94
CA GLN A 619 82.02 15.76 -34.21
C GLN A 619 82.02 15.94 -32.69
N LEU A 620 82.85 16.83 -32.13
CA LEU A 620 82.80 17.18 -30.70
C LEU A 620 81.49 17.90 -30.35
N LEU A 621 81.14 18.94 -31.10
CA LEU A 621 79.89 19.68 -30.93
C LEU A 621 78.65 18.82 -31.22
N GLU A 622 78.74 17.83 -32.10
CA GLU A 622 77.67 16.87 -32.37
C GLU A 622 77.52 15.83 -31.26
N ARG A 623 78.63 15.38 -30.64
CA ARG A 623 78.59 14.58 -29.40
C ARG A 623 77.97 15.39 -28.26
N GLU A 624 78.44 16.62 -28.00
CA GLU A 624 77.84 17.49 -26.99
C GLU A 624 76.36 17.78 -27.27
N ARG A 625 75.96 18.00 -28.53
CA ARG A 625 74.56 18.16 -28.94
C ARG A 625 73.75 16.88 -28.76
N ALA A 626 74.33 15.70 -28.95
CA ALA A 626 73.69 14.41 -28.68
C ALA A 626 73.55 14.14 -27.18
N ASP A 627 74.58 14.45 -26.38
CA ASP A 627 74.59 14.33 -24.92
C ASP A 627 73.59 15.30 -24.28
N LEU A 628 73.48 16.54 -24.79
CA LEU A 628 72.45 17.49 -24.36
C LEU A 628 71.04 17.06 -24.81
N ARG A 629 70.88 16.50 -26.02
CA ARG A 629 69.59 15.95 -26.48
C ARG A 629 69.14 14.75 -25.65
N THR A 630 70.04 13.83 -25.31
CA THR A 630 69.73 12.67 -24.45
C THR A 630 69.49 13.11 -23.00
N GLN A 631 70.23 14.08 -22.46
CA GLN A 631 69.91 14.70 -21.16
C GLN A 631 68.52 15.35 -21.17
N VAL A 632 68.15 16.09 -22.22
CA VAL A 632 66.80 16.69 -22.35
C VAL A 632 65.72 15.62 -22.52
N ALA A 633 65.98 14.52 -23.22
CA ALA A 633 65.06 13.38 -23.31
C ALA A 633 64.85 12.74 -21.93
N VAL A 634 65.93 12.37 -21.24
CA VAL A 634 65.89 11.79 -19.88
C VAL A 634 65.24 12.74 -18.87
N LEU A 635 65.42 14.06 -18.99
CA LEU A 635 64.74 15.04 -18.14
C LEU A 635 63.24 15.19 -18.47
N LYS A 636 62.85 15.05 -19.74
CA LYS A 636 61.43 14.98 -20.15
C LYS A 636 60.77 13.69 -19.66
N GLU A 637 61.43 12.55 -19.83
CA GLU A 637 60.98 11.24 -19.32
C GLU A 637 60.84 11.26 -17.80
N ARG A 638 61.83 11.78 -17.06
CA ARG A 638 61.74 11.99 -15.61
C ARG A 638 60.62 12.94 -15.23
N ARG A 639 60.40 14.04 -15.99
CA ARG A 639 59.27 14.95 -15.74
C ARG A 639 57.93 14.24 -15.92
N VAL A 640 57.74 13.48 -17.01
CA VAL A 640 56.51 12.71 -17.24
C VAL A 640 56.33 11.64 -16.15
N ALA A 641 57.39 10.90 -15.81
CA ALA A 641 57.35 9.93 -14.71
C ALA A 641 57.00 10.58 -13.36
N PHE A 642 57.53 11.77 -13.05
CA PHE A 642 57.14 12.50 -11.84
C PHE A 642 55.72 13.08 -11.90
N GLU A 643 55.24 13.52 -13.07
CA GLU A 643 53.85 13.95 -13.26
C GLU A 643 52.87 12.77 -13.13
N ASP A 644 53.24 11.59 -13.62
CA ASP A 644 52.43 10.37 -13.52
C ASP A 644 52.52 9.74 -12.13
N GLU A 645 53.67 9.77 -11.45
CA GLU A 645 53.78 9.50 -10.02
C GLU A 645 52.92 10.48 -9.19
N LEU A 646 52.89 11.77 -9.55
CA LEU A 646 52.07 12.76 -8.84
C LEU A 646 50.57 12.51 -9.07
N LYS A 647 50.15 12.16 -10.30
CA LYS A 647 48.78 11.74 -10.61
C LYS A 647 48.41 10.46 -9.86
N ALA A 648 49.29 9.46 -9.83
CA ALA A 648 49.10 8.20 -9.11
C ALA A 648 49.01 8.42 -7.59
N ARG A 649 49.88 9.26 -7.02
CA ARG A 649 49.82 9.64 -5.58
C ARG A 649 48.57 10.46 -5.27
N SER A 650 48.15 11.37 -6.16
CA SER A 650 46.94 12.18 -5.98
C SER A 650 45.67 11.33 -6.03
N THR A 651 45.54 10.44 -7.03
CA THR A 651 44.43 9.50 -7.14
C THR A 651 44.43 8.48 -5.99
N ALA A 652 45.59 7.96 -5.59
CA ALA A 652 45.69 7.12 -4.39
C ALA A 652 45.33 7.89 -3.11
N LEU A 653 45.68 9.16 -2.96
CA LEU A 653 45.27 9.97 -1.80
C LEU A 653 43.76 10.23 -1.78
N LEU A 654 43.13 10.45 -2.94
CA LEU A 654 41.67 10.54 -3.07
C LEU A 654 40.99 9.20 -2.75
N GLN A 655 41.50 8.09 -3.27
CA GLN A 655 41.01 6.74 -2.94
C GLN A 655 41.15 6.43 -1.45
N ASN A 656 42.30 6.72 -0.83
CA ASN A 656 42.48 6.60 0.63
C ASN A 656 41.55 7.55 1.42
N ALA A 657 41.24 8.75 0.91
CA ALA A 657 40.29 9.66 1.54
C ALA A 657 38.85 9.14 1.45
N GLU A 658 38.45 8.58 0.30
CA GLU A 658 37.18 7.89 0.13
C GLU A 658 37.07 6.62 0.97
N GLU A 659 38.11 5.79 1.03
CA GLU A 659 38.17 4.56 1.82
C GLU A 659 38.12 4.88 3.31
N THR A 660 38.87 5.88 3.78
CA THR A 660 38.74 6.33 5.18
C THR A 660 37.41 7.04 5.47
N ALA A 661 36.71 7.59 4.47
CA ALA A 661 35.34 8.07 4.62
C ALA A 661 34.32 6.91 4.67
N LYS A 662 34.45 5.91 3.81
CA LYS A 662 33.67 4.66 3.79
C LYS A 662 33.85 3.93 5.13
N HIS A 663 35.09 3.70 5.57
CA HIS A 663 35.39 3.13 6.88
C HIS A 663 34.89 3.96 8.06
N LYS A 664 34.83 5.30 7.97
CA LYS A 664 34.19 6.13 9.01
C LYS A 664 32.67 5.93 9.05
N ALA A 665 32.01 5.84 7.89
CA ALA A 665 30.58 5.57 7.79
C ALA A 665 30.23 4.13 8.22
N GLU A 666 31.07 3.15 7.87
CA GLU A 666 30.98 1.77 8.35
C GLU A 666 31.17 1.72 9.88
N ASN A 667 32.15 2.43 10.44
CA ASN A 667 32.34 2.49 11.89
C ASN A 667 31.21 3.23 12.62
N SER A 668 30.59 4.25 12.04
CA SER A 668 29.41 4.89 12.65
C SER A 668 28.16 4.02 12.54
N ALA A 669 27.97 3.30 11.43
CA ALA A 669 26.91 2.30 11.28
C ALA A 669 27.09 1.11 12.24
N LEU A 670 28.32 0.61 12.39
CA LEU A 670 28.66 -0.46 13.34
C LEU A 670 28.52 0.01 14.79
N ARG A 671 28.83 1.27 15.12
CA ARG A 671 28.54 1.84 16.45
C ARG A 671 27.04 1.96 16.70
N LEU A 672 26.26 2.48 15.74
CA LEU A 672 24.80 2.55 15.89
C LEU A 672 24.18 1.15 16.05
N LEU A 673 24.68 0.16 15.31
CA LEU A 673 24.29 -1.24 15.46
C LEU A 673 24.73 -1.81 16.83
N GLN A 674 25.93 -1.48 17.30
CA GLN A 674 26.41 -1.87 18.64
C GLN A 674 25.54 -1.25 19.73
N GLU A 675 25.23 0.05 19.66
CA GLU A 675 24.33 0.74 20.58
C GLU A 675 22.92 0.13 20.54
N GLN A 676 22.39 -0.20 19.37
CA GLN A 676 21.11 -0.92 19.24
C GLN A 676 21.18 -2.33 19.84
N MET A 677 22.29 -3.05 19.64
CA MET A 677 22.51 -4.36 20.24
C MET A 677 22.66 -4.28 21.77
N GLU A 678 23.41 -3.33 22.31
CA GLU A 678 23.60 -3.08 23.75
C GLU A 678 22.29 -2.63 24.41
N ASN A 679 21.50 -1.78 23.75
CA ASN A 679 20.14 -1.47 24.18
C ASN A 679 19.26 -2.72 24.17
N SER A 680 19.24 -3.51 23.10
CA SER A 680 18.44 -4.76 23.06
C SER A 680 18.89 -5.80 24.08
N LEU A 681 20.19 -5.86 24.38
CA LEU A 681 20.81 -6.79 25.31
C LEU A 681 20.55 -6.36 26.76
N SER A 682 20.59 -5.07 27.06
CA SER A 682 20.18 -4.55 28.38
C SER A 682 18.66 -4.67 28.60
N ASP A 683 17.84 -4.49 27.55
CA ASP A 683 16.41 -4.78 27.58
C ASP A 683 16.13 -6.27 27.87
N VAL A 684 16.86 -7.18 27.21
CA VAL A 684 16.77 -8.63 27.44
C VAL A 684 17.32 -9.02 28.82
N GLN A 685 18.42 -8.42 29.29
CA GLN A 685 18.95 -8.64 30.65
C GLN A 685 17.99 -8.12 31.72
N HIS A 686 17.35 -6.97 31.51
CA HIS A 686 16.34 -6.44 32.43
C HIS A 686 15.11 -7.36 32.47
N ARG A 687 14.59 -7.79 31.31
CA ARG A 687 13.51 -8.79 31.23
C ARG A 687 13.90 -10.12 31.88
N LEU A 688 15.14 -10.58 31.71
CA LEU A 688 15.66 -11.80 32.36
C LEU A 688 15.75 -11.62 33.88
N SER A 689 16.20 -10.46 34.37
CA SER A 689 16.28 -10.13 35.80
C SER A 689 14.89 -10.04 36.45
N VAL A 690 13.92 -9.42 35.76
CA VAL A 690 12.51 -9.40 36.18
C VAL A 690 11.94 -10.83 36.19
N LYS A 691 12.19 -11.64 35.16
CA LYS A 691 11.74 -13.05 35.15
C LYS A 691 12.45 -13.93 36.17
N ALA A 692 13.70 -13.65 36.51
CA ALA A 692 14.44 -14.33 37.58
C ALA A 692 13.89 -13.97 38.98
N SER A 693 13.52 -12.70 39.21
CA SER A 693 12.90 -12.28 40.49
C SER A 693 11.45 -12.72 40.61
N GLU A 694 10.66 -12.73 39.54
CA GLU A 694 9.35 -13.40 39.48
C GLU A 694 9.48 -14.91 39.79
N LEU A 695 10.45 -15.59 39.18
CA LEU A 695 10.69 -17.02 39.40
C LEU A 695 11.22 -17.31 40.82
N GLN A 696 12.06 -16.44 41.39
CA GLN A 696 12.49 -16.54 42.79
C GLN A 696 11.32 -16.31 43.75
N ALA A 697 10.44 -15.34 43.47
CA ALA A 697 9.22 -15.12 44.24
C ALA A 697 8.26 -16.33 44.13
N ALA A 698 8.16 -16.96 42.96
CA ALA A 698 7.37 -18.18 42.77
C ALA A 698 7.92 -19.36 43.58
N HIS A 699 9.25 -19.57 43.58
CA HIS A 699 9.87 -20.58 44.46
C HIS A 699 9.60 -20.29 45.93
N GLN A 700 9.77 -19.04 46.39
CA GLN A 700 9.42 -18.63 47.75
C GLN A 700 7.92 -18.74 48.11
N GLN A 701 7.03 -18.98 47.14
CA GLN A 701 5.63 -19.35 47.41
C GLN A 701 5.45 -20.87 47.41
N LEU A 702 6.15 -21.60 46.54
CA LEU A 702 6.20 -23.06 46.59
C LEU A 702 6.80 -23.56 47.92
N ASP A 703 7.94 -23.01 48.35
CA ASP A 703 8.58 -23.34 49.63
C ASP A 703 7.58 -23.24 50.80
N LYS A 704 6.83 -22.12 50.87
CA LYS A 704 5.81 -21.89 51.91
C LYS A 704 4.62 -22.83 51.80
N LEU A 705 4.23 -23.21 50.59
CA LEU A 705 3.16 -24.19 50.36
C LEU A 705 3.62 -25.60 50.74
N GLU A 706 4.88 -25.97 50.47
CA GLU A 706 5.48 -27.23 50.90
C GLU A 706 5.63 -27.28 52.42
N GLU A 707 6.16 -26.23 53.06
CA GLU A 707 6.16 -26.07 54.52
C GLU A 707 4.74 -26.28 55.09
N ARG A 708 3.73 -25.60 54.54
CA ARG A 708 2.34 -25.73 54.97
C ARG A 708 1.76 -27.13 54.73
N ILE A 709 2.15 -27.81 53.65
CA ILE A 709 1.77 -29.21 53.40
C ILE A 709 2.43 -30.14 54.43
N THR A 710 3.68 -29.89 54.84
CA THR A 710 4.32 -30.69 55.91
C THR A 710 3.70 -30.43 57.28
N GLU A 711 3.33 -29.18 57.62
CA GLU A 711 2.56 -28.87 58.83
C GLU A 711 1.22 -29.59 58.84
N LEU A 712 0.44 -29.50 57.76
CA LEU A 712 -0.86 -30.16 57.64
C LEU A 712 -0.73 -31.69 57.70
N SER A 713 0.34 -32.26 57.13
CA SER A 713 0.64 -33.69 57.20
C SER A 713 0.98 -34.14 58.63
N ARG A 714 1.80 -33.37 59.35
CA ARG A 714 2.16 -33.59 60.76
C ARG A 714 0.95 -33.44 61.70
N ASN A 715 0.10 -32.46 61.44
CA ASN A 715 -1.17 -32.30 62.17
C ASN A 715 -2.11 -33.48 61.87
N GLY A 716 -2.14 -33.94 60.62
CA GLY A 716 -2.88 -35.14 60.20
C GLY A 716 -2.40 -36.45 60.81
N SER A 717 -1.09 -36.62 61.07
CA SER A 717 -0.58 -37.80 61.81
C SER A 717 -0.91 -37.70 63.29
N SER A 718 -0.66 -36.54 63.92
CA SER A 718 -1.01 -36.28 65.33
C SER A 718 -2.51 -36.53 65.61
N LYS A 719 -3.42 -36.08 64.73
CA LYS A 719 -4.86 -36.36 64.88
C LYS A 719 -5.24 -37.83 64.64
N LYS A 720 -4.49 -38.59 63.83
CA LYS A 720 -4.68 -40.05 63.73
C LYS A 720 -4.21 -40.77 65.00
N GLU A 721 -3.12 -40.32 65.62
CA GLU A 721 -2.60 -40.84 66.89
C GLU A 721 -3.59 -40.55 68.05
N GLU A 722 -4.13 -39.33 68.14
CA GLU A 722 -5.21 -38.99 69.08
C GLU A 722 -6.45 -39.87 68.90
N VAL A 723 -6.91 -40.07 67.66
CA VAL A 723 -8.08 -40.93 67.37
C VAL A 723 -7.81 -42.39 67.74
N ALA A 724 -6.62 -42.93 67.48
CA ALA A 724 -6.26 -44.29 67.87
C ALA A 724 -6.20 -44.46 69.41
N ALA A 725 -5.68 -43.44 70.12
CA ALA A 725 -5.67 -43.43 71.58
C ALA A 725 -7.11 -43.40 72.15
N LEU A 726 -7.99 -42.55 71.60
CA LEU A 726 -9.40 -42.48 72.01
C LEU A 726 -10.16 -43.78 71.71
N GLN A 727 -9.96 -44.39 70.55
CA GLN A 727 -10.55 -45.71 70.22
C GLN A 727 -10.08 -46.79 71.20
N THR A 728 -8.81 -46.76 71.62
CA THR A 728 -8.27 -47.70 72.62
C THR A 728 -8.90 -47.46 74.00
N ALA A 729 -9.10 -46.19 74.39
CA ALA A 729 -9.72 -45.82 75.66
C ALA A 729 -11.21 -46.20 75.74
N VAL A 730 -11.97 -46.02 74.65
CA VAL A 730 -13.36 -46.50 74.53
C VAL A 730 -13.39 -48.03 74.71
N ALA A 731 -12.52 -48.76 74.01
CA ALA A 731 -12.44 -50.21 74.13
C ALA A 731 -12.03 -50.71 75.52
N SER A 732 -11.37 -49.92 76.37
CA SER A 732 -11.21 -50.25 77.80
C SER A 732 -12.47 -49.97 78.61
N LEU A 733 -13.15 -48.83 78.38
CA LEU A 733 -14.37 -48.46 79.11
C LEU A 733 -15.54 -49.42 78.84
N ASP A 734 -15.68 -49.93 77.62
CA ASP A 734 -16.69 -50.95 77.31
C ASP A 734 -16.44 -52.24 78.12
N ARG A 735 -15.18 -52.70 78.23
CA ARG A 735 -14.82 -53.88 79.04
C ARG A 735 -15.05 -53.65 80.54
N GLU A 736 -14.70 -52.47 81.06
CA GLU A 736 -14.96 -52.11 82.46
C GLU A 736 -16.47 -52.06 82.76
N LYS A 737 -17.26 -51.51 81.84
CA LYS A 737 -18.73 -51.50 81.91
C LYS A 737 -19.30 -52.93 81.95
N ASP A 738 -18.85 -53.81 81.08
CA ASP A 738 -19.36 -55.18 81.01
C ASP A 738 -19.04 -55.97 82.31
N VAL A 739 -17.83 -55.81 82.85
CA VAL A 739 -17.45 -56.40 84.17
C VAL A 739 -18.27 -55.81 85.33
N LEU A 740 -18.58 -54.51 85.30
CA LEU A 740 -19.45 -53.88 86.30
C LEU A 740 -20.91 -54.35 86.17
N GLN A 741 -21.39 -54.63 84.97
CA GLN A 741 -22.72 -55.19 84.71
C GLN A 741 -22.85 -56.57 85.36
N GLU A 742 -21.92 -57.50 85.08
CA GLU A 742 -21.88 -58.84 85.69
C GLU A 742 -21.84 -58.78 87.23
N ALA A 743 -21.08 -57.83 87.79
CA ALA A 743 -20.95 -57.65 89.25
C ALA A 743 -22.20 -57.06 89.92
N VAL A 744 -23.05 -56.32 89.18
CA VAL A 744 -24.36 -55.85 89.64
C VAL A 744 -25.37 -57.00 89.63
N ASP A 745 -25.42 -57.77 88.55
CA ASP A 745 -26.38 -58.86 88.38
C ASP A 745 -26.17 -59.96 89.44
N GLN A 746 -24.93 -60.40 89.68
CA GLN A 746 -24.58 -61.33 90.76
C GLN A 746 -25.00 -60.82 92.16
N LYS A 747 -24.92 -59.51 92.40
CA LYS A 747 -25.35 -58.92 93.67
C LYS A 747 -26.88 -58.87 93.80
N ALA A 748 -27.60 -58.60 92.71
CA ALA A 748 -29.06 -58.65 92.70
C ALA A 748 -29.57 -60.05 93.06
N GLU A 749 -29.02 -61.10 92.47
CA GLU A 749 -29.36 -62.50 92.82
C GLU A 749 -29.11 -62.80 94.30
N SER A 750 -27.94 -62.40 94.83
CA SER A 750 -27.59 -62.61 96.24
C SER A 750 -28.55 -61.90 97.21
N MET A 751 -29.07 -60.73 96.82
CA MET A 751 -29.98 -59.93 97.64
C MET A 751 -31.36 -60.59 97.79
N VAL A 752 -31.90 -61.14 96.69
CA VAL A 752 -33.18 -61.86 96.68
C VAL A 752 -33.12 -63.10 97.58
N LEU A 753 -32.02 -63.86 97.52
CA LEU A 753 -31.80 -65.04 98.37
C LEU A 753 -31.73 -64.69 99.86
N LEU A 754 -31.17 -63.52 100.22
CA LEU A 754 -31.10 -63.06 101.61
C LEU A 754 -32.46 -62.54 102.13
N GLN A 755 -33.27 -61.89 101.27
CA GLN A 755 -34.60 -61.40 101.65
C GLN A 755 -35.57 -62.54 102.00
N ASP A 756 -35.58 -63.63 101.21
CA ASP A 756 -36.39 -64.82 101.50
C ASP A 756 -35.95 -65.52 102.81
N GLN A 757 -34.65 -65.52 103.13
CA GLN A 757 -34.15 -66.02 104.41
C GLN A 757 -34.57 -65.14 105.60
N LEU A 758 -34.56 -63.81 105.44
CA LEU A 758 -34.98 -62.87 106.47
C LEU A 758 -36.47 -63.08 106.84
N HIS A 759 -37.35 -63.10 105.84
CA HIS A 759 -38.81 -63.25 106.04
C HIS A 759 -39.18 -64.56 106.75
N LYS A 760 -38.41 -65.63 106.54
CA LYS A 760 -38.57 -66.91 107.24
C LYS A 760 -38.17 -66.83 108.71
N LYS A 761 -37.22 -65.96 109.09
CA LYS A 761 -36.83 -65.74 110.50
C LYS A 761 -37.81 -64.84 111.24
N GLU A 762 -38.38 -63.83 110.56
CA GLU A 762 -39.34 -62.89 111.15
C GLU A 762 -40.60 -63.58 111.68
N LYS A 763 -41.16 -64.56 110.95
CA LYS A 763 -42.34 -65.32 111.36
C LYS A 763 -42.14 -66.13 112.65
N MET A 764 -40.98 -66.77 112.81
CA MET A 764 -40.65 -67.49 114.05
C MET A 764 -40.45 -66.53 115.24
N LEU A 765 -39.96 -65.31 114.98
CA LEU A 765 -39.80 -64.28 116.03
C LEU A 765 -41.14 -63.74 116.54
N THR A 766 -42.20 -63.70 115.72
CA THR A 766 -43.52 -63.24 116.18
C THR A 766 -44.20 -64.23 117.13
N GLU A 767 -44.01 -65.53 116.95
CA GLU A 767 -44.60 -66.57 117.81
C GLU A 767 -43.96 -66.58 119.20
N VAL A 768 -42.62 -66.52 119.27
CA VAL A 768 -41.88 -66.51 120.54
C VAL A 768 -42.19 -65.26 121.38
N ARG A 769 -42.32 -64.09 120.74
CA ARG A 769 -42.60 -62.82 121.43
C ARG A 769 -43.86 -62.85 122.29
N LEU A 770 -44.91 -63.56 121.87
CA LEU A 770 -46.16 -63.62 122.64
C LEU A 770 -45.94 -64.23 124.04
N THR A 771 -45.16 -65.31 124.13
CA THR A 771 -44.84 -65.99 125.40
C THR A 771 -43.93 -65.18 126.34
N ILE A 772 -43.22 -64.17 125.83
CA ILE A 772 -42.33 -63.32 126.64
C ILE A 772 -43.12 -62.21 127.34
N THR A 773 -44.15 -61.66 126.69
CA THR A 773 -44.93 -60.53 127.24
C THR A 773 -45.64 -60.83 128.57
N GLU A 774 -45.99 -62.10 128.84
CA GLU A 774 -46.58 -62.50 130.12
C GLU A 774 -45.56 -62.39 131.29
N MET A 775 -44.30 -62.72 131.03
CA MET A 775 -43.21 -62.64 132.03
C MET A 775 -42.76 -61.20 132.30
N GLU A 776 -42.78 -60.34 131.27
CA GLU A 776 -42.26 -58.96 131.36
C GLU A 776 -43.02 -58.08 132.36
N THR A 777 -44.34 -58.31 132.52
CA THR A 777 -45.20 -57.57 133.47
C THR A 777 -44.69 -57.58 134.92
N SER A 778 -44.00 -58.64 135.33
CA SER A 778 -43.40 -58.77 136.67
C SER A 778 -42.12 -57.93 136.85
N LEU A 779 -41.47 -57.57 135.74
CA LEU A 779 -40.14 -56.98 135.67
C LEU A 779 -40.20 -55.46 135.35
N GLU A 780 -41.30 -55.03 134.73
CA GLU A 780 -41.66 -53.63 134.43
C GLU A 780 -41.50 -52.70 135.65
N HIS A 781 -41.94 -53.15 136.83
CA HIS A 781 -42.00 -52.34 138.06
C HIS A 781 -40.62 -51.91 138.60
N VAL A 782 -39.54 -52.61 138.20
CA VAL A 782 -38.15 -52.25 138.57
C VAL A 782 -37.41 -51.62 137.37
N LYS A 783 -37.74 -52.03 136.13
CA LYS A 783 -37.22 -51.40 134.89
C LYS A 783 -37.64 -49.94 134.71
N GLY A 784 -38.79 -49.52 135.25
CA GLY A 784 -39.34 -48.18 135.03
C GLY A 784 -38.39 -47.02 135.36
N ALA A 785 -37.63 -47.13 136.46
CA ALA A 785 -36.70 -46.07 136.90
C ALA A 785 -35.39 -46.03 136.08
N LEU A 786 -34.83 -47.21 135.74
CA LEU A 786 -33.57 -47.30 134.99
C LEU A 786 -33.76 -46.90 133.52
N SER A 787 -34.83 -47.45 132.90
CA SER A 787 -35.12 -47.24 131.49
C SER A 787 -35.41 -45.77 131.14
N GLY A 788 -35.76 -44.93 132.11
CA GLY A 788 -35.90 -43.48 131.89
C GLY A 788 -34.61 -42.83 131.39
N ARG A 789 -33.48 -43.12 132.05
CA ARG A 789 -32.15 -42.60 131.66
C ARG A 789 -31.58 -43.31 130.43
N GLU A 790 -31.84 -44.61 130.29
CA GLU A 790 -31.41 -45.36 129.10
C GLU A 790 -32.15 -44.89 127.83
N ARG A 791 -33.43 -44.51 127.93
CA ARG A 791 -34.20 -43.96 126.80
C ARG A 791 -33.70 -42.58 126.35
N GLU A 792 -33.32 -41.69 127.26
CA GLU A 792 -32.67 -40.42 126.91
C GLU A 792 -31.35 -40.66 126.14
N ILE A 793 -30.47 -41.53 126.67
CA ILE A 793 -29.18 -41.83 126.04
C ILE A 793 -29.36 -42.55 124.69
N ALA A 794 -30.31 -43.48 124.58
CA ALA A 794 -30.61 -44.18 123.33
C ALA A 794 -31.29 -43.29 122.27
N SER A 795 -32.05 -42.27 122.69
CA SER A 795 -32.61 -41.26 121.77
C SER A 795 -31.50 -40.36 121.23
N LEU A 796 -30.64 -39.83 122.10
CA LEU A 796 -29.53 -38.97 121.71
C LEU A 796 -28.51 -39.70 120.83
N ARG A 797 -28.27 -41.00 121.08
CA ARG A 797 -27.43 -41.83 120.19
C ARG A 797 -28.06 -42.03 118.83
N ARG A 798 -29.34 -42.43 118.74
CA ARG A 798 -30.01 -42.57 117.42
C ARG A 798 -30.06 -41.25 116.65
N GLN A 799 -30.24 -40.13 117.32
CA GLN A 799 -30.19 -38.79 116.70
C GLN A 799 -28.78 -38.45 116.20
N LEU A 800 -27.73 -38.81 116.96
CA LEU A 800 -26.34 -38.67 116.52
C LEU A 800 -26.05 -39.58 115.32
N ASP A 801 -26.36 -40.88 115.42
CA ASP A 801 -26.17 -41.88 114.36
C ASP A 801 -26.89 -41.44 113.07
N GLN A 802 -28.17 -41.06 113.15
CA GLN A 802 -28.93 -40.52 112.03
C GLN A 802 -28.32 -39.23 111.45
N SER A 803 -27.89 -38.30 112.30
CA SER A 803 -27.21 -37.08 111.82
C SER A 803 -25.87 -37.36 111.14
N GLN A 804 -25.18 -38.45 111.52
CA GLN A 804 -23.95 -38.90 110.85
C GLN A 804 -24.24 -39.64 109.55
N GLU A 805 -25.34 -40.40 109.46
CA GLU A 805 -25.81 -40.99 108.21
C GLU A 805 -26.25 -39.91 107.21
N GLU A 806 -27.04 -38.93 107.64
CA GLU A 806 -27.46 -37.76 106.85
C GLU A 806 -26.27 -36.89 106.43
N LEU A 807 -25.30 -36.63 107.32
CA LEU A 807 -24.05 -35.96 106.96
C LEU A 807 -23.25 -36.79 105.94
N SER A 808 -23.29 -38.13 106.02
CA SER A 808 -22.61 -39.01 105.07
C SER A 808 -23.27 -39.04 103.69
N SER A 809 -24.61 -39.00 103.60
CA SER A 809 -25.32 -38.90 102.32
C SER A 809 -25.08 -37.52 101.70
N VAL A 810 -25.30 -36.43 102.46
CA VAL A 810 -25.00 -35.06 101.99
C VAL A 810 -23.54 -34.91 101.57
N SER A 811 -22.59 -35.61 102.21
CA SER A 811 -21.19 -35.62 101.75
C SER A 811 -20.99 -36.38 100.44
N ARG A 812 -21.64 -37.54 100.24
CA ARG A 812 -21.61 -38.27 98.94
C ARG A 812 -22.27 -37.47 97.83
N ASP A 813 -23.44 -36.88 98.10
CA ASP A 813 -24.21 -36.10 97.14
C ASP A 813 -23.46 -34.82 96.76
N ARG A 814 -22.81 -34.17 97.73
CA ARG A 814 -21.87 -33.06 97.49
C ARG A 814 -20.68 -33.50 96.65
N GLU A 815 -20.12 -34.69 96.87
CA GLU A 815 -19.04 -35.21 96.02
C GLU A 815 -19.50 -35.52 94.59
N ILE A 816 -20.69 -36.11 94.41
CA ILE A 816 -21.28 -36.37 93.10
C ILE A 816 -21.52 -35.04 92.38
N ALA A 817 -22.17 -34.07 93.03
CA ALA A 817 -22.39 -32.73 92.50
C ALA A 817 -21.08 -32.00 92.19
N LEU A 818 -20.00 -32.20 92.96
CA LEU A 818 -18.67 -31.63 92.66
C LEU A 818 -17.99 -32.31 91.47
N ARG A 819 -18.17 -33.62 91.26
CA ARG A 819 -17.67 -34.32 90.07
C ARG A 819 -18.45 -33.92 88.83
N GLU A 820 -19.77 -33.80 88.93
CA GLU A 820 -20.62 -33.34 87.84
C GLU A 820 -20.39 -31.86 87.52
N ASN A 821 -20.23 -30.99 88.52
CA ASN A 821 -19.87 -29.58 88.30
C ASN A 821 -18.51 -29.47 87.60
N ARG A 822 -17.49 -30.26 88.00
CA ARG A 822 -16.20 -30.32 87.28
C ARG A 822 -16.34 -30.81 85.85
N ARG A 823 -17.08 -31.90 85.61
CA ARG A 823 -17.35 -32.37 84.23
C ARG A 823 -18.04 -31.28 83.42
N LEU A 824 -19.05 -30.63 83.99
CA LEU A 824 -19.70 -29.49 83.35
C LEU A 824 -18.72 -28.34 83.13
N GLN A 825 -17.75 -28.08 84.03
CA GLN A 825 -16.64 -27.13 83.86
C GLN A 825 -15.65 -27.55 82.75
N ASP A 826 -15.46 -28.85 82.49
CA ASP A 826 -14.64 -29.35 81.38
C ASP A 826 -15.39 -29.30 80.03
N ASP A 827 -16.72 -29.52 80.04
CA ASP A 827 -17.63 -29.28 78.92
C ASP A 827 -17.87 -27.75 78.71
N LEU A 828 -17.75 -26.95 79.77
CA LEU A 828 -17.58 -25.50 79.70
C LEU A 828 -16.23 -25.19 79.02
N ALA A 829 -15.15 -25.87 79.43
CA ALA A 829 -13.80 -25.63 78.97
C ALA A 829 -13.60 -25.93 77.48
N THR A 830 -14.20 -27.02 76.99
CA THR A 830 -14.06 -27.45 75.61
C THR A 830 -14.93 -26.63 74.66
N MET A 831 -16.19 -26.40 75.00
CA MET A 831 -17.12 -25.69 74.10
C MET A 831 -16.73 -24.22 73.81
N THR A 832 -16.19 -23.44 74.76
CA THR A 832 -15.66 -22.10 74.38
C THR A 832 -14.29 -22.17 73.70
N ARG A 833 -13.50 -23.25 73.87
CA ARG A 833 -12.28 -23.47 73.05
C ARG A 833 -12.65 -23.68 71.58
N GLU A 834 -13.68 -24.51 71.33
CA GLU A 834 -14.22 -24.76 69.99
C GLU A 834 -14.86 -23.51 69.38
N ASN A 835 -15.68 -22.78 70.15
CA ASN A 835 -16.24 -21.51 69.67
C ASN A 835 -15.14 -20.48 69.35
N GLN A 836 -14.04 -20.44 70.11
CA GLN A 836 -12.88 -19.59 69.81
C GLN A 836 -12.07 -20.08 68.60
N ALA A 837 -12.19 -21.35 68.17
CA ALA A 837 -11.66 -21.82 66.89
C ALA A 837 -12.57 -21.38 65.75
N VAL A 838 -13.86 -21.75 65.81
CA VAL A 838 -14.87 -21.42 64.79
C VAL A 838 -15.00 -19.91 64.54
N HIS A 839 -14.87 -19.06 65.58
CA HIS A 839 -14.85 -17.61 65.38
C HIS A 839 -13.60 -17.12 64.61
N ARG A 840 -12.43 -17.73 64.83
CA ARG A 840 -11.21 -17.38 64.06
C ARG A 840 -11.29 -17.88 62.62
N GLU A 841 -11.79 -19.09 62.41
CA GLU A 841 -12.05 -19.66 61.07
C GLU A 841 -13.07 -18.82 60.30
N MET A 842 -14.13 -18.33 60.96
CA MET A 842 -15.10 -17.39 60.39
C MET A 842 -14.45 -16.04 60.03
N GLU A 843 -13.61 -15.48 60.90
CA GLU A 843 -12.87 -14.24 60.57
C GLU A 843 -11.88 -14.44 59.41
N GLU A 844 -11.19 -15.58 59.36
CA GLU A 844 -10.27 -15.94 58.27
C GLU A 844 -11.02 -16.04 56.95
N ALA A 845 -12.13 -16.78 56.90
CA ALA A 845 -13.01 -16.83 55.73
C ALA A 845 -13.58 -15.45 55.35
N LEU A 846 -13.88 -14.57 56.32
CA LEU A 846 -14.31 -13.19 56.04
C LEU A 846 -13.18 -12.31 55.48
N ARG A 847 -11.93 -12.51 55.92
CA ARG A 847 -10.73 -11.84 55.38
C ARG A 847 -10.45 -12.33 53.96
N GLU A 848 -10.43 -13.63 53.71
CA GLU A 848 -10.29 -14.23 52.37
C GLU A 848 -11.38 -13.75 51.41
N ARG A 849 -12.65 -13.73 51.85
CA ARG A 849 -13.77 -13.17 51.08
C ARG A 849 -13.55 -11.70 50.71
N ASN A 850 -12.97 -10.91 51.61
CA ASN A 850 -12.68 -9.50 51.34
C ASN A 850 -11.52 -9.36 50.33
N GLU A 851 -10.45 -10.14 50.47
CA GLU A 851 -9.38 -10.17 49.48
C GLU A 851 -9.88 -10.59 48.09
N LEU A 852 -10.69 -11.65 48.00
CA LEU A 852 -11.30 -12.10 46.75
C LEU A 852 -12.19 -11.00 46.14
N LYS A 853 -12.97 -10.27 46.96
CA LYS A 853 -13.73 -9.10 46.49
C LYS A 853 -12.82 -7.99 45.93
N MET A 854 -11.70 -7.70 46.57
CA MET A 854 -10.72 -6.70 46.09
C MET A 854 -10.04 -7.14 44.79
N ARG A 855 -9.65 -8.42 44.69
CA ARG A 855 -9.09 -9.01 43.44
C ARG A 855 -10.12 -8.96 42.30
N VAL A 856 -11.39 -9.30 42.56
CA VAL A 856 -12.48 -9.16 41.59
C VAL A 856 -12.71 -7.71 41.18
N HIS A 857 -12.66 -6.74 42.10
CA HIS A 857 -12.74 -5.32 41.74
C HIS A 857 -11.57 -4.89 40.85
N SER A 858 -10.34 -5.33 41.15
CA SER A 858 -9.16 -5.07 40.32
C SER A 858 -9.32 -5.63 38.89
N TYR A 859 -9.81 -6.88 38.76
CA TYR A 859 -10.12 -7.46 37.46
C TYR A 859 -11.23 -6.69 36.72
N ILE A 860 -12.29 -6.25 37.40
CA ILE A 860 -13.34 -5.41 36.80
C ILE A 860 -12.75 -4.09 36.28
N THR A 861 -11.84 -3.44 37.02
CA THR A 861 -11.20 -2.20 36.56
C THR A 861 -10.26 -2.40 35.37
N GLU A 862 -9.52 -3.50 35.31
CA GLU A 862 -8.68 -3.82 34.15
C GLU A 862 -9.51 -4.27 32.93
N VAL A 863 -10.61 -5.01 33.13
CA VAL A 863 -11.57 -5.31 32.05
C VAL A 863 -12.19 -4.04 31.48
N ALA A 864 -12.72 -3.13 32.31
CA ALA A 864 -13.30 -1.87 31.86
C ALA A 864 -12.28 -0.96 31.12
N LYS A 865 -11.00 -1.04 31.51
CA LYS A 865 -9.87 -0.37 30.84
C LYS A 865 -9.57 -1.00 29.48
N ILE A 866 -9.57 -2.32 29.37
CA ILE A 866 -9.44 -3.05 28.10
C ILE A 866 -10.65 -2.77 27.18
N GLU A 867 -11.88 -2.80 27.70
CA GLU A 867 -13.09 -2.45 26.97
C GLU A 867 -13.04 -1.02 26.42
N LYS A 868 -12.54 -0.05 27.20
CA LYS A 868 -12.33 1.34 26.74
C LYS A 868 -11.31 1.42 25.59
N ILE A 869 -10.21 0.66 25.66
CA ILE A 869 -9.18 0.60 24.60
C ILE A 869 -9.73 -0.10 23.35
N MET A 870 -10.51 -1.17 23.51
CA MET A 870 -11.20 -1.84 22.40
C MET A 870 -12.20 -0.89 21.73
N ALA A 871 -13.01 -0.17 22.50
CA ALA A 871 -13.97 0.79 21.97
C ALA A 871 -13.30 1.95 21.20
N SER A 872 -12.13 2.43 21.65
CA SER A 872 -11.37 3.42 20.89
C SER A 872 -10.73 2.84 19.62
N LYS A 873 -10.23 1.60 19.65
CA LYS A 873 -9.69 0.93 18.45
C LYS A 873 -10.77 0.54 17.44
N GLU A 874 -11.97 0.20 17.88
CA GLU A 874 -13.11 0.09 16.97
C GLU A 874 -13.48 1.44 16.34
N GLN A 875 -13.46 2.53 17.12
CA GLN A 875 -13.76 3.87 16.60
C GLN A 875 -12.71 4.32 15.57
N GLU A 876 -11.42 4.14 15.86
CA GLU A 876 -10.33 4.37 14.89
C GLU A 876 -10.55 3.56 13.59
N ASN A 877 -10.94 2.28 13.70
CA ASN A 877 -11.24 1.44 12.54
C ASN A 877 -12.48 1.92 11.75
N ARG A 878 -13.55 2.37 12.43
CA ARG A 878 -14.73 2.95 11.77
C ARG A 878 -14.35 4.20 10.98
N GLU A 879 -13.58 5.11 11.58
CA GLU A 879 -13.08 6.31 10.91
C GLU A 879 -12.14 6.00 9.75
N MET A 880 -11.26 5.00 9.86
CA MET A 880 -10.44 4.56 8.73
C MET A 880 -11.30 4.00 7.60
N LEU A 881 -12.31 3.17 7.90
CA LEU A 881 -13.24 2.64 6.91
C LEU A 881 -14.08 3.75 6.25
N GLU A 882 -14.46 4.79 6.98
CA GLU A 882 -15.15 5.96 6.43
C GLU A 882 -14.22 6.80 5.53
N ARG A 883 -12.96 7.01 5.92
CA ARG A 883 -11.94 7.66 5.07
C ARG A 883 -11.65 6.85 3.80
N PHE A 884 -11.64 5.52 3.87
CA PHE A 884 -11.53 4.66 2.69
C PHE A 884 -12.76 4.75 1.79
N ARG A 885 -13.98 4.81 2.36
CA ARG A 885 -15.22 5.01 1.58
C ARG A 885 -15.25 6.37 0.90
N SER A 886 -14.90 7.46 1.60
CA SER A 886 -14.87 8.79 0.98
C SER A 886 -13.80 8.87 -0.10
N ALA A 887 -12.59 8.35 0.14
CA ALA A 887 -11.53 8.30 -0.87
C ALA A 887 -11.92 7.44 -2.10
N HIS A 888 -12.72 6.38 -1.91
CA HIS A 888 -13.25 5.56 -3.00
C HIS A 888 -14.33 6.31 -3.80
N MET A 889 -15.29 6.97 -3.13
CA MET A 889 -16.31 7.80 -3.78
C MET A 889 -15.68 8.97 -4.56
N ASP A 890 -14.67 9.63 -3.97
CA ASP A 890 -13.84 10.65 -4.62
C ASP A 890 -13.09 10.11 -5.86
N ALA A 891 -12.71 8.83 -5.85
CA ALA A 891 -12.06 8.19 -7.01
C ALA A 891 -13.09 7.86 -8.10
N GLU A 892 -14.25 7.29 -7.73
CA GLU A 892 -15.38 7.06 -8.65
C GLU A 892 -15.86 8.37 -9.29
N GLU A 893 -15.98 9.46 -8.53
CA GLU A 893 -16.40 10.76 -9.06
C GLU A 893 -15.35 11.34 -10.03
N ARG A 894 -14.05 11.15 -9.77
CA ARG A 894 -12.98 11.53 -10.71
C ARG A 894 -12.98 10.67 -11.97
N GLU A 895 -13.22 9.36 -11.86
CA GLU A 895 -13.34 8.46 -13.02
C GLU A 895 -14.56 8.82 -13.87
N LEU A 896 -15.72 9.09 -13.24
CA LEU A 896 -16.94 9.48 -13.95
C LEU A 896 -16.77 10.85 -14.65
N LYS A 897 -16.05 11.80 -14.03
CA LYS A 897 -15.64 13.06 -14.67
C LYS A 897 -14.66 12.83 -15.84
N LEU A 898 -13.73 11.88 -15.73
CA LEU A 898 -12.83 11.50 -16.82
C LEU A 898 -13.61 10.91 -18.00
N GLN A 899 -14.49 9.94 -17.75
CA GLN A 899 -15.35 9.32 -18.77
C GLN A 899 -16.25 10.37 -19.46
N GLN A 900 -16.78 11.35 -18.72
CA GLN A 900 -17.51 12.49 -19.31
C GLN A 900 -16.62 13.36 -20.21
N ALA A 901 -15.40 13.69 -19.76
CA ALA A 901 -14.44 14.48 -20.55
C ALA A 901 -13.99 13.73 -21.82
N GLU A 902 -13.79 12.41 -21.74
CA GLU A 902 -13.50 11.54 -22.89
C GLU A 902 -14.69 11.47 -23.86
N GLY A 903 -15.93 11.38 -23.35
CA GLY A 903 -17.14 11.45 -24.16
C GLY A 903 -17.28 12.76 -24.93
N LEU A 904 -17.03 13.89 -24.25
CA LEU A 904 -17.02 15.23 -24.88
C LEU A 904 -15.89 15.37 -25.91
N ASN A 905 -14.69 14.90 -25.59
CA ASN A 905 -13.54 14.92 -26.51
C ASN A 905 -13.82 14.06 -27.77
N ASN A 906 -14.46 12.90 -27.61
CA ASN A 906 -14.91 12.09 -28.73
C ASN A 906 -16.00 12.78 -29.57
N SER A 907 -16.95 13.51 -28.97
CA SER A 907 -17.94 14.34 -29.71
C SER A 907 -17.24 15.44 -30.52
N ILE A 908 -16.40 16.24 -29.86
CA ILE A 908 -15.63 17.33 -30.49
C ILE A 908 -14.74 16.79 -31.62
N LYS A 909 -14.15 15.61 -31.46
CA LYS A 909 -13.36 14.93 -32.49
C LYS A 909 -14.21 14.47 -33.69
N LEU A 910 -15.43 14.00 -33.47
CA LEU A 910 -16.37 13.66 -34.55
C LEU A 910 -16.87 14.92 -35.27
N GLU A 911 -17.19 15.97 -34.52
CA GLU A 911 -17.57 17.29 -35.06
C GLU A 911 -16.43 17.90 -35.89
N LEU A 912 -15.19 17.84 -35.40
CA LEU A 912 -14.00 18.25 -36.14
C LEU A 912 -13.79 17.43 -37.42
N LEU A 913 -13.99 16.10 -37.36
CA LEU A 913 -13.87 15.23 -38.54
C LEU A 913 -14.97 15.52 -39.58
N SER A 914 -16.20 15.80 -39.16
CA SER A 914 -17.31 16.17 -40.05
C SER A 914 -17.06 17.54 -40.69
N SER A 915 -16.67 18.54 -39.90
CA SER A 915 -16.21 19.85 -40.38
C SER A 915 -15.06 19.68 -41.38
N ASP A 916 -14.09 18.80 -41.12
CA ASP A 916 -13.00 18.54 -42.05
C ASP A 916 -13.42 17.82 -43.33
N THR A 917 -14.49 17.02 -43.34
CA THR A 917 -15.09 16.54 -44.60
C THR A 917 -15.81 17.66 -45.35
N GLU A 918 -16.54 18.53 -44.66
CA GLU A 918 -17.20 19.70 -45.27
C GLU A 918 -16.18 20.70 -45.84
N ARG A 919 -15.11 21.02 -45.10
CA ARG A 919 -13.99 21.85 -45.58
C ARG A 919 -13.33 21.27 -46.82
N ARG A 920 -13.20 19.94 -46.92
CA ARG A 920 -12.69 19.27 -48.14
C ARG A 920 -13.66 19.40 -49.30
N HIS A 921 -14.94 19.08 -49.11
CA HIS A 921 -15.96 19.22 -50.16
C HIS A 921 -16.18 20.68 -50.61
N LEU A 922 -15.99 21.66 -49.73
CA LEU A 922 -16.01 23.08 -50.10
C LEU A 922 -14.77 23.48 -50.91
N ARG A 923 -13.57 22.99 -50.55
CA ARG A 923 -12.35 23.19 -51.36
C ARG A 923 -12.44 22.52 -52.73
N GLU A 924 -13.00 21.31 -52.80
CA GLU A 924 -13.27 20.59 -54.05
C GLU A 924 -14.24 21.39 -54.95
N LYS A 925 -15.34 21.92 -54.37
CA LYS A 925 -16.26 22.81 -55.09
C LYS A 925 -15.61 24.10 -55.56
N VAL A 926 -14.83 24.76 -54.72
CA VAL A 926 -14.09 25.98 -55.09
C VAL A 926 -13.11 25.68 -56.22
N SER A 927 -12.33 24.59 -56.15
CA SER A 927 -11.40 24.20 -57.21
C SER A 927 -12.10 23.84 -58.54
N LEU A 928 -13.27 23.20 -58.47
CA LEU A 928 -14.11 22.96 -59.65
C LEU A 928 -14.63 24.29 -60.26
N GLN A 929 -15.07 25.23 -59.43
CA GLN A 929 -15.52 26.56 -59.86
C GLN A 929 -14.37 27.43 -60.39
N GLU A 930 -13.17 27.35 -59.80
CA GLU A 930 -11.95 28.00 -60.31
C GLU A 930 -11.58 27.45 -61.69
N ARG A 931 -11.67 26.12 -61.89
CA ARG A 931 -11.47 25.50 -63.21
C ARG A 931 -12.53 25.94 -64.21
N GLU A 932 -13.81 25.98 -63.82
CA GLU A 932 -14.91 26.45 -64.68
C GLU A 932 -14.75 27.94 -65.05
N ILE A 933 -14.34 28.78 -64.09
CA ILE A 933 -14.00 30.20 -64.33
C ILE A 933 -12.79 30.30 -65.27
N GLN A 934 -11.75 29.49 -65.10
CA GLN A 934 -10.60 29.49 -66.01
C GLN A 934 -10.96 29.01 -67.41
N GLU A 935 -11.83 28.00 -67.55
CA GLU A 935 -12.37 27.54 -68.84
C GLU A 935 -13.22 28.62 -69.50
N HIS A 936 -14.05 29.34 -68.73
CA HIS A 936 -14.79 30.51 -69.21
C HIS A 936 -13.89 31.70 -69.57
N MET A 937 -12.81 31.96 -68.83
CA MET A 937 -11.82 33.00 -69.16
C MET A 937 -11.07 32.65 -70.44
N ASN A 938 -10.67 31.39 -70.62
CA ASN A 938 -10.03 30.92 -71.85
C ASN A 938 -10.98 31.04 -73.05
N ALA A 939 -12.27 30.73 -72.86
CA ALA A 939 -13.30 30.91 -73.88
C ALA A 939 -13.55 32.40 -74.20
N LEU A 940 -13.60 33.27 -73.18
CA LEU A 940 -13.70 34.72 -73.35
C LEU A 940 -12.51 35.28 -74.12
N GLN A 941 -11.27 34.90 -73.78
CA GLN A 941 -10.07 35.29 -74.53
C GLN A 941 -10.12 34.80 -75.99
N ALA A 942 -10.64 33.60 -76.25
CA ALA A 942 -10.86 33.12 -77.61
C ALA A 942 -11.91 33.95 -78.37
N TYR A 943 -13.02 34.32 -77.72
CA TYR A 943 -14.04 35.20 -78.30
C TYR A 943 -13.54 36.64 -78.48
N GLU A 944 -12.72 37.18 -77.58
CA GLU A 944 -12.06 38.49 -77.71
C GLU A 944 -11.03 38.50 -78.84
N ALA A 945 -10.26 37.42 -79.01
CA ALA A 945 -9.35 37.25 -80.14
C ALA A 945 -10.12 37.12 -81.46
N GLN A 946 -11.24 36.39 -81.48
CA GLN A 946 -12.13 36.29 -82.63
C GLN A 946 -12.76 37.65 -82.95
N ALA A 947 -13.29 38.37 -81.95
CA ALA A 947 -13.86 39.70 -82.10
C ALA A 947 -12.81 40.69 -82.60
N SER A 948 -11.58 40.66 -82.07
CA SER A 948 -10.46 41.47 -82.55
C SER A 948 -10.05 41.12 -83.98
N SER A 949 -10.18 39.85 -84.39
CA SER A 949 -9.99 39.43 -85.78
C SER A 949 -11.12 39.96 -86.69
N MET A 950 -12.37 39.86 -86.25
CA MET A 950 -13.54 40.40 -86.97
C MET A 950 -13.48 41.93 -87.09
N VAL A 951 -13.09 42.65 -86.04
CA VAL A 951 -12.89 44.11 -86.08
C VAL A 951 -11.81 44.49 -87.09
N ARG A 952 -10.67 43.77 -87.10
CA ARG A 952 -9.61 43.98 -88.12
C ARG A 952 -10.04 43.59 -89.53
N ALA A 953 -11.04 42.72 -89.69
CA ALA A 953 -11.65 42.41 -90.98
C ALA A 953 -12.66 43.48 -91.39
N THR A 954 -13.48 43.99 -90.47
CA THR A 954 -14.43 45.08 -90.77
C THR A 954 -13.73 46.39 -91.04
N THR A 955 -12.65 46.75 -90.32
CA THR A 955 -11.89 47.98 -90.65
C THR A 955 -11.26 47.90 -92.04
N ARG A 956 -10.73 46.74 -92.44
CA ARG A 956 -10.24 46.53 -93.83
C ARG A 956 -11.35 46.66 -94.86
N LEU A 957 -12.52 46.05 -94.62
CA LEU A 957 -13.69 46.20 -95.49
C LEU A 957 -14.22 47.64 -95.51
N GLU A 958 -14.08 48.40 -94.42
CA GLU A 958 -14.41 49.83 -94.35
C GLU A 958 -13.37 50.70 -95.07
N GLU A 959 -12.09 50.36 -95.03
CA GLU A 959 -11.00 50.99 -95.79
C GLU A 959 -11.17 50.73 -97.29
N GLU A 960 -11.42 49.48 -97.69
CA GLU A 960 -11.75 49.08 -99.07
C GLU A 960 -13.02 49.79 -99.56
N LEU A 961 -14.07 49.85 -98.73
CA LEU A 961 -15.30 50.57 -99.05
C LEU A 961 -15.10 52.10 -99.10
N GLN A 962 -14.17 52.66 -98.33
CA GLN A 962 -13.77 54.07 -98.42
C GLN A 962 -12.98 54.33 -99.70
N SER A 963 -12.04 53.45 -100.09
CA SER A 963 -11.34 53.52 -101.38
C SER A 963 -12.33 53.49 -102.55
N ALA A 964 -13.21 52.49 -102.58
CA ALA A 964 -14.24 52.36 -103.61
C ALA A 964 -15.23 53.54 -103.63
N ARG A 965 -15.49 54.19 -102.47
CA ARG A 965 -16.27 55.44 -102.39
C ARG A 965 -15.49 56.65 -102.93
N ALA A 966 -14.19 56.74 -102.69
CA ALA A 966 -13.32 57.79 -103.22
C ALA A 966 -13.12 57.65 -104.74
N GLU A 967 -12.88 56.44 -105.22
CA GLU A 967 -12.86 56.09 -106.66
C GLU A 967 -14.20 56.44 -107.32
N LYS A 968 -15.32 56.05 -106.72
CA LYS A 968 -16.66 56.44 -107.19
C LYS A 968 -16.86 57.95 -107.19
N ALA A 969 -16.32 58.67 -106.21
CA ALA A 969 -16.39 60.13 -106.17
C ALA A 969 -15.55 60.78 -107.28
N SER A 970 -14.35 60.24 -107.58
CA SER A 970 -13.56 60.65 -108.74
C SER A 970 -14.33 60.40 -110.04
N VAL A 971 -14.81 59.17 -110.26
CA VAL A 971 -15.58 58.81 -111.47
C VAL A 971 -16.85 59.64 -111.62
N LEU A 972 -17.48 60.08 -110.51
CA LEU A 972 -18.60 61.02 -110.56
C LEU A 972 -18.18 62.47 -110.87
N ALA A 973 -17.00 62.90 -110.46
CA ALA A 973 -16.40 64.18 -110.86
C ALA A 973 -15.96 64.16 -112.34
N ASP A 974 -15.41 63.05 -112.81
CA ASP A 974 -15.08 62.82 -114.22
C ASP A 974 -16.36 62.78 -115.09
N LEU A 975 -17.41 62.11 -114.61
CA LEU A 975 -18.74 62.15 -115.25
C LEU A 975 -19.32 63.57 -115.25
N ALA A 976 -19.08 64.37 -114.20
CA ALA A 976 -19.52 65.76 -114.12
C ALA A 976 -18.74 66.67 -115.10
N SER A 977 -17.42 66.51 -115.23
CA SER A 977 -16.60 67.28 -116.17
C SER A 977 -16.92 66.90 -117.63
N VAL A 978 -17.17 65.61 -117.92
CA VAL A 978 -17.69 65.15 -119.21
C VAL A 978 -19.07 65.75 -119.49
N ARG A 979 -19.98 65.80 -118.51
CA ARG A 979 -21.29 66.46 -118.66
C ARG A 979 -21.17 67.96 -118.91
N GLU A 980 -20.27 68.66 -118.22
CA GLU A 980 -19.99 70.08 -118.45
C GLU A 980 -19.41 70.31 -119.86
N LEU A 981 -18.56 69.40 -120.33
CA LEU A 981 -18.01 69.41 -121.70
C LEU A 981 -19.11 69.13 -122.75
N CYS A 982 -20.06 68.23 -122.47
CA CYS A 982 -21.26 68.06 -123.29
C CYS A 982 -22.12 69.33 -123.33
N VAL A 983 -22.33 70.02 -122.21
CA VAL A 983 -23.06 71.30 -122.16
C VAL A 983 -22.33 72.40 -122.93
N LYS A 984 -20.99 72.44 -122.90
CA LYS A 984 -20.17 73.33 -123.73
C LYS A 984 -20.28 73.00 -125.23
N LEU A 985 -20.34 71.72 -125.59
CA LEU A 985 -20.60 71.28 -126.97
C LEU A 985 -22.02 71.66 -127.42
N ASP A 986 -23.06 71.34 -126.65
CA ASP A 986 -24.44 71.66 -127.02
C ASP A 986 -24.71 73.17 -127.08
N SER A 987 -24.13 73.99 -126.19
CA SER A 987 -24.22 75.45 -126.32
C SER A 987 -23.46 76.01 -127.54
N SER A 988 -22.35 75.40 -127.95
CA SER A 988 -21.67 75.74 -129.22
C SER A 988 -22.49 75.33 -130.46
N LYS A 989 -23.21 74.21 -130.37
CA LYS A 989 -24.17 73.71 -131.38
C LYS A 989 -25.43 74.57 -131.44
N GLU A 990 -25.92 75.09 -130.31
CA GLU A 990 -26.97 76.11 -130.30
C GLU A 990 -26.49 77.43 -130.93
N LEU A 991 -25.25 77.87 -130.66
CA LEU A 991 -24.72 79.10 -131.24
C LEU A 991 -24.61 79.01 -132.77
N THR A 992 -24.11 77.89 -133.28
CA THR A 992 -23.98 77.64 -134.73
C THR A 992 -25.34 77.42 -135.40
N THR A 993 -26.30 76.74 -134.76
CA THR A 993 -27.67 76.64 -135.29
C THR A 993 -28.43 77.97 -135.26
N ARG A 994 -28.20 78.85 -134.27
CA ARG A 994 -28.72 80.24 -134.29
C ARG A 994 -28.13 81.06 -135.44
N GLN A 995 -26.83 80.93 -135.73
CA GLN A 995 -26.21 81.57 -136.90
C GLN A 995 -26.78 81.04 -138.23
N LEU A 996 -27.04 79.74 -138.32
CA LEU A 996 -27.61 79.11 -139.52
C LEU A 996 -29.08 79.50 -139.71
N ALA A 997 -29.87 79.60 -138.64
CA ALA A 997 -31.25 80.10 -138.68
C ALA A 997 -31.31 81.57 -139.15
N ALA A 998 -30.41 82.43 -138.69
CA ALA A 998 -30.33 83.83 -139.15
C ALA A 998 -30.07 83.92 -140.68
N LYS A 999 -29.22 83.04 -141.23
CA LYS A 999 -28.99 82.95 -142.69
C LYS A 999 -30.19 82.35 -143.44
N SER A 1000 -30.98 81.48 -142.81
CA SER A 1000 -32.24 80.99 -143.36
C SER A 1000 -33.27 82.12 -143.49
N MET A 1001 -33.39 82.99 -142.48
CA MET A 1001 -34.32 84.13 -142.52
C MET A 1001 -33.94 85.17 -143.58
N GLU A 1002 -32.65 85.39 -143.85
CA GLU A 1002 -32.22 86.22 -144.99
C GLU A 1002 -32.62 85.63 -146.35
N LEU A 1003 -32.59 84.29 -146.50
CA LEU A 1003 -33.06 83.60 -147.71
C LEU A 1003 -34.58 83.68 -147.87
N GLU A 1004 -35.34 83.49 -146.79
CA GLU A 1004 -36.81 83.65 -146.78
C GLU A 1004 -37.22 85.08 -147.17
N ARG A 1005 -36.50 86.09 -146.65
CA ARG A 1005 -36.72 87.50 -147.00
C ARG A 1005 -36.53 87.77 -148.50
N VAL A 1006 -35.49 87.21 -149.12
CA VAL A 1006 -35.19 87.36 -150.56
C VAL A 1006 -36.15 86.55 -151.45
N THR A 1007 -36.71 85.44 -150.95
CA THR A 1007 -37.74 84.70 -151.69
C THR A 1007 -39.10 85.41 -151.67
N GLY A 1008 -39.47 86.07 -150.57
CA GLY A 1008 -40.66 86.94 -150.53
C GLY A 1008 -40.63 88.07 -151.58
N GLU A 1009 -39.50 88.78 -151.68
CA GLU A 1009 -39.27 89.83 -152.70
C GLU A 1009 -39.43 89.32 -154.16
N LEU A 1010 -39.26 88.01 -154.39
CA LEU A 1010 -39.47 87.35 -155.69
C LEU A 1010 -40.92 86.90 -155.94
N GLU A 1011 -41.74 86.74 -154.89
CA GLU A 1011 -43.14 86.34 -155.02
C GLU A 1011 -44.08 87.54 -155.19
N ASP A 1012 -43.78 88.68 -154.55
CA ASP A 1012 -44.51 89.94 -154.76
C ASP A 1012 -44.48 90.36 -156.24
N VAL A 1013 -43.29 90.37 -156.85
CA VAL A 1013 -43.08 90.68 -158.29
C VAL A 1013 -43.81 89.71 -159.23
N ARG A 1014 -43.99 88.43 -158.80
CA ARG A 1014 -44.82 87.46 -159.56
C ARG A 1014 -46.30 87.79 -159.46
N SER A 1015 -46.78 88.27 -158.31
CA SER A 1015 -48.19 88.60 -158.09
C SER A 1015 -48.65 89.77 -158.97
N GLU A 1016 -47.82 90.81 -159.13
CA GLU A 1016 -48.10 91.94 -160.02
C GLU A 1016 -48.22 91.50 -161.49
N MET A 1017 -47.36 90.56 -161.93
CA MET A 1017 -47.41 90.00 -163.28
C MET A 1017 -48.70 89.22 -163.56
N GLU A 1018 -49.29 88.56 -162.56
CA GLU A 1018 -50.59 87.91 -162.69
C GLU A 1018 -51.75 88.91 -162.78
N LEU A 1019 -51.69 90.02 -162.04
CA LEU A 1019 -52.76 91.02 -162.01
C LEU A 1019 -52.98 91.65 -163.39
N LEU A 1020 -51.87 92.03 -164.05
CA LEU A 1020 -51.88 92.60 -165.41
C LEU A 1020 -52.41 91.60 -166.46
N LYS A 1021 -52.10 90.30 -166.32
CA LYS A 1021 -52.64 89.25 -167.21
C LYS A 1021 -54.16 89.09 -167.07
N LYS A 1022 -54.72 89.28 -165.87
CA LYS A 1022 -56.17 89.15 -165.61
C LYS A 1022 -56.97 90.30 -166.23
N GLN A 1023 -56.43 91.53 -166.22
CA GLN A 1023 -57.07 92.69 -166.88
C GLN A 1023 -57.16 92.54 -168.41
N LEU A 1024 -56.12 92.02 -169.06
CA LEU A 1024 -56.10 91.78 -170.51
C LEU A 1024 -57.07 90.66 -170.97
N ALA A 1025 -57.54 89.83 -170.05
CA ALA A 1025 -58.51 88.76 -170.33
C ALA A 1025 -59.96 89.27 -170.31
N SER A 1026 -60.31 90.22 -169.43
CA SER A 1026 -61.68 90.73 -169.32
C SER A 1026 -62.13 91.52 -170.55
N GLU A 1027 -61.26 92.34 -171.16
CA GLU A 1027 -61.58 93.10 -172.38
C GLU A 1027 -61.85 92.20 -173.60
N LYS A 1028 -61.30 90.98 -173.63
CA LYS A 1028 -61.53 90.02 -174.71
C LYS A 1028 -62.84 89.23 -174.55
N LEU A 1029 -63.50 89.33 -173.40
CA LEU A 1029 -64.77 88.65 -173.13
C LEU A 1029 -65.99 89.52 -173.48
N THR A 1030 -65.90 90.83 -173.26
CA THR A 1030 -67.00 91.78 -173.54
C THR A 1030 -67.38 91.83 -175.03
N VAL A 1031 -66.38 91.80 -175.92
CA VAL A 1031 -66.58 91.82 -177.39
C VAL A 1031 -67.44 90.65 -177.86
N ARG A 1032 -67.16 89.41 -177.42
CA ARG A 1032 -67.88 88.19 -177.83
C ARG A 1032 -69.35 88.14 -177.40
N ASN A 1033 -69.70 88.85 -176.33
CA ASN A 1033 -71.07 88.83 -175.79
C ASN A 1033 -72.04 89.72 -176.59
N LEU A 1034 -71.53 90.64 -177.42
CA LEU A 1034 -72.36 91.46 -178.32
C LEU A 1034 -72.68 90.73 -179.64
N GLU A 1035 -71.76 89.92 -180.15
CA GLU A 1035 -71.93 89.15 -181.40
C GLU A 1035 -73.02 88.05 -181.28
N THR A 1036 -73.17 87.46 -180.09
CA THR A 1036 -74.05 86.32 -179.83
C THR A 1036 -75.53 86.68 -179.67
N LEU A 1037 -75.85 87.92 -179.28
CA LEU A 1037 -77.23 88.39 -179.11
C LEU A 1037 -77.95 88.64 -180.45
N LEU A 1038 -77.21 88.98 -181.53
CA LEU A 1038 -77.77 89.14 -182.87
C LEU A 1038 -78.16 87.80 -183.54
N SER A 1039 -77.48 86.72 -183.17
CA SER A 1039 -77.75 85.37 -183.70
C SER A 1039 -79.06 84.78 -183.15
N THR A 1040 -79.24 84.87 -181.83
CA THR A 1040 -80.27 84.09 -181.10
C THR A 1040 -81.71 84.55 -181.31
N ASN A 1041 -81.95 85.75 -181.84
CA ASN A 1041 -83.30 86.25 -182.09
C ASN A 1041 -83.94 85.61 -183.35
N ARG A 1042 -83.16 85.43 -184.43
CA ARG A 1042 -83.63 84.85 -185.71
C ARG A 1042 -84.12 83.40 -185.61
N GLN A 1043 -83.65 82.64 -184.62
CA GLN A 1043 -83.99 81.22 -184.47
C GLN A 1043 -85.38 80.98 -183.87
N LYS A 1044 -85.96 81.96 -183.15
CA LYS A 1044 -87.20 81.76 -182.37
C LYS A 1044 -88.49 81.77 -183.20
N GLU A 1045 -88.51 82.45 -184.34
CA GLU A 1045 -89.71 82.55 -185.19
C GLU A 1045 -90.05 81.22 -185.88
N PHE A 1046 -89.04 80.37 -186.16
CA PHE A 1046 -89.21 79.14 -186.95
C PHE A 1046 -89.82 77.97 -186.15
N GLN A 1047 -89.51 77.83 -184.86
CA GLN A 1047 -89.90 76.63 -184.08
C GLN A 1047 -91.37 76.60 -183.65
N ASN A 1048 -92.05 77.76 -183.58
CA ASN A 1048 -93.46 77.82 -183.17
C ASN A 1048 -94.42 77.24 -184.21
N HIS A 1049 -93.99 77.07 -185.46
CA HIS A 1049 -94.88 76.66 -186.56
C HIS A 1049 -95.12 75.14 -186.67
N LEU A 1050 -94.31 74.31 -186.01
CA LEU A 1050 -94.32 72.85 -186.15
C LEU A 1050 -95.21 72.13 -185.11
N SER A 1051 -95.15 72.55 -183.85
CA SER A 1051 -95.62 71.77 -182.68
C SER A 1051 -97.13 71.77 -182.43
N ALA A 1052 -97.90 72.41 -183.31
CA ALA A 1052 -99.37 72.42 -183.27
C ALA A 1052 -100.00 71.25 -184.06
N SER A 1053 -99.30 70.70 -185.07
CA SER A 1053 -99.88 69.72 -186.01
C SER A 1053 -100.05 68.32 -185.39
N GLU A 1054 -99.13 67.91 -184.53
CA GLU A 1054 -98.98 66.51 -184.11
C GLU A 1054 -99.97 66.06 -183.01
N ARG A 1055 -100.62 66.99 -182.30
CA ARG A 1055 -101.52 66.67 -181.17
C ARG A 1055 -102.93 66.18 -181.58
N GLN A 1056 -103.24 66.10 -182.87
CA GLN A 1056 -104.60 65.78 -183.35
C GLN A 1056 -104.83 64.30 -183.69
N SER A 1057 -103.79 63.46 -183.65
CA SER A 1057 -103.80 62.08 -184.17
C SER A 1057 -104.07 61.00 -183.11
N GLU A 1058 -103.34 61.00 -181.99
CA GLU A 1058 -103.21 59.81 -181.11
C GLU A 1058 -104.42 59.55 -180.19
N LEU A 1059 -105.19 60.58 -179.84
CA LEU A 1059 -106.35 60.45 -178.94
C LEU A 1059 -107.53 59.62 -179.48
N LYS A 1060 -107.44 59.08 -180.70
CA LYS A 1060 -108.48 58.24 -181.32
C LYS A 1060 -108.35 56.74 -181.09
N LEU A 1061 -107.18 56.22 -180.68
CA LEU A 1061 -106.92 54.77 -180.62
C LEU A 1061 -107.07 54.11 -179.24
N LEU A 1062 -107.41 54.86 -178.19
CA LEU A 1062 -107.75 54.32 -176.86
C LEU A 1062 -109.27 54.21 -176.60
N LYS A 1063 -110.07 54.04 -177.65
CA LYS A 1063 -111.53 53.75 -177.54
C LYS A 1063 -111.90 52.29 -177.79
N THR A 1064 -110.97 51.44 -178.24
CA THR A 1064 -111.27 50.09 -178.77
C THR A 1064 -110.34 48.98 -178.25
N ALA A 1065 -110.13 48.92 -176.92
CA ALA A 1065 -109.55 47.73 -176.28
C ALA A 1065 -110.00 47.56 -174.81
N TRP A 1066 -109.89 48.61 -173.98
CA TRP A 1066 -110.15 48.48 -172.53
C TRP A 1066 -111.63 48.45 -172.13
N LEU A 1067 -112.55 48.44 -173.10
CA LEU A 1067 -113.94 48.00 -172.89
C LEU A 1067 -114.35 47.01 -173.99
N SER A 1068 -113.76 45.81 -173.97
CA SER A 1068 -114.63 44.62 -173.85
C SER A 1068 -113.91 43.35 -173.34
N GLN A 1069 -114.19 42.78 -172.15
CA GLN A 1069 -114.71 43.37 -170.90
C GLN A 1069 -114.68 42.34 -169.76
N THR A 1070 -115.34 42.70 -168.65
CA THR A 1070 -116.14 41.78 -167.85
C THR A 1070 -116.73 40.61 -168.65
N ALA A 1071 -116.61 39.40 -168.07
CA ALA A 1071 -117.00 38.10 -168.64
C ALA A 1071 -116.13 37.61 -169.83
N LYS A 1072 -115.58 36.39 -169.78
CA LYS A 1072 -116.20 35.19 -169.20
C LYS A 1072 -115.36 34.44 -168.16
N ARG A 1073 -115.43 34.97 -166.92
CA ARG A 1073 -115.71 34.23 -165.66
C ARG A 1073 -114.59 33.31 -165.14
N GLN A 1074 -114.21 33.35 -163.85
CA GLN A 1074 -115.06 33.31 -162.64
C GLN A 1074 -116.03 32.12 -162.68
N ALA A 1075 -115.48 30.92 -162.75
CA ALA A 1075 -116.22 29.68 -162.96
C ALA A 1075 -116.29 28.81 -161.68
N THR A 1076 -117.41 28.22 -161.25
CA THR A 1076 -118.84 28.41 -161.60
C THR A 1076 -119.16 28.63 -163.09
N LEU A 1077 -118.89 27.68 -163.99
CA LEU A 1077 -118.64 26.25 -163.85
C LEU A 1077 -117.61 25.85 -164.94
N LYS A 1078 -116.61 24.96 -164.80
CA LYS A 1078 -116.43 23.83 -163.86
C LYS A 1078 -117.74 23.13 -163.56
N ARG A 1079 -118.23 22.39 -164.56
CA ARG A 1079 -119.55 21.73 -164.54
C ARG A 1079 -119.59 20.65 -163.46
N PHE A 1080 -120.37 20.94 -162.42
CA PHE A 1080 -120.85 20.05 -161.37
C PHE A 1080 -119.74 19.66 -160.34
N LEU A 1081 -119.80 19.93 -159.03
CA LEU A 1081 -120.77 20.58 -158.12
C LEU A 1081 -121.74 21.59 -158.77
N SER A 1082 -123.02 21.28 -159.02
CA SER A 1082 -123.92 20.25 -158.45
C SER A 1082 -124.19 20.50 -156.99
N CYS A 1083 -125.45 20.79 -156.65
CA CYS A 1083 -125.92 21.06 -155.28
C CYS A 1083 -125.02 22.09 -154.56
N VAL A 1084 -125.31 23.39 -154.58
CA VAL A 1084 -126.60 24.04 -154.28
C VAL A 1084 -126.48 25.50 -154.75
N GLU A 1085 -127.47 26.17 -155.36
CA GLU A 1085 -128.79 25.73 -155.84
C GLU A 1085 -129.32 26.66 -156.96
N LYS A 1086 -130.60 26.46 -157.33
CA LYS A 1086 -131.62 27.50 -157.61
C LYS A 1086 -131.10 28.93 -157.32
N CYS A 1087 -131.09 29.87 -158.25
CA CYS A 1087 -132.22 30.33 -159.07
C CYS A 1087 -131.69 30.94 -160.39
N LEU A 1088 -132.41 30.93 -161.52
CA LEU A 1088 -133.65 31.69 -161.80
C LEU A 1088 -133.45 33.21 -161.52
N GLY A 1089 -133.51 34.12 -162.50
CA GLY A 1089 -133.73 33.95 -163.93
C GLY A 1089 -132.91 34.96 -164.76
N SER A 1090 -132.91 34.92 -166.09
CA SER A 1090 -133.99 34.52 -167.01
C SER A 1090 -135.25 35.37 -166.85
N ARG A 1091 -135.68 35.96 -167.98
CA ARG A 1091 -136.90 36.77 -168.14
C ARG A 1091 -136.80 38.13 -167.42
N ARG A 1092 -137.00 39.23 -168.17
CA ARG A 1092 -138.33 39.72 -168.59
C ARG A 1092 -139.29 39.78 -167.39
N LYS A 1093 -139.54 40.99 -166.94
CA LYS A 1093 -140.88 41.59 -166.96
C LYS A 1093 -140.67 43.10 -167.17
N TRP A 1094 -141.37 43.72 -168.13
CA TRP A 1094 -142.70 44.33 -167.95
C TRP A 1094 -142.60 45.53 -166.99
N THR A 1095 -143.25 46.67 -167.22
CA THR A 1095 -144.29 47.07 -168.20
C THR A 1095 -144.47 48.59 -168.14
N HIS A 1096 -145.13 49.15 -169.16
CA HIS A 1096 -145.58 50.55 -169.23
C HIS A 1096 -144.47 51.60 -169.36
#